data_AF-A0A3M1I4I5-F1
#
_entry.id   AF-A0A3M1I4I5-F1
#
_cell.length_a   1.000
_cell.length_b   1.000
_cell.length_c   1.000
_cell.angle_alpha   90.00
_cell.angle_beta   90.00
_cell.angle_gamma   90.00
#
_symmetry.space_group_name_H-M   'P 1'
#
loop_
_entity.id
_entity.type
_entity.pdbx_description
1 polymer ?
#
loop_
_entity_poly.entity_id
_entity_poly.type
_entity_poly.pdbx_seq_one_letter_code
_entity_poly.pdbx_strand_id
1 'polypeptide(L)'
;MAFTPNHLSQQDPRWKNVKLGFDKKLTIGSDGCALTCLAMLVNGFGHDETPKTLNKKLKNLGEGNGFIGPLVVWGGLPLVFPDIRFVNIVICRDQDAPISQINAALDRGQPVLVEVDRSLAQGLQNHWVVLYERRGDDYLILDPWPYPPDESEVLLTTRYGFGRKAKKIITAVVWYEGPVTSPPPSEEPPPAEEETDLFVRVVAEATAGLRLRAQPTTDSATLTIEPAGTPLRVMEPEEVARPKVGVFGQWIRVRDPQGREGYVAAWYVEWTTTTPPPEPQPGEIPHPVNPSVGDGLEDVPLAPPANERLTLPANPSSTHRLVADIWNRYGGLLAALSDVLDIEPASAVAVFAVESGGQAFGPDGRMIIRFENHIFYNLWGKDHPSRYNKHFTFNAQKPWTGHKWRPTPDEPWRPPNLPDFHGSQSREWEVFEFARTLDEEAAMKSISMGAPQIMGFNFGVIGYATVQDMFNAFSRSERAQIVGFFDFVKNVAANDAAVKALRARDFKKFATFYNGTGQQDLYGGLIQNAYQAFEDMSTPAPQPEPEPEPQPEPEPEPQPQPEPEPEPQPQPEPEPEPQPEPQPEPAALVVFVSPNVGSRGLRMRAKPSLTGKLVAVVKARRPLTVLEKKAKARAKIGVRNQWLNVRDGEGHRGYVAAWLVVESLEEEPEPQPQPQPEPEPQPQPEPQATGPLTVAVSRRAARGLRMRSQPSLGSSVLIVQPPGTPLLVLEDAESARAKIGVRDRWLQVRDAQGRIGYVAAWYVEEVPAEETPFAGEQAGGPGEAGEPGEVTTLGG
;
A
#
# COMPACT_ATOMS: atom_id res chain seq x y z
N MET A 1 -2.44 25.40 -26.14
CA MET A 1 -2.99 24.68 -24.99
C MET A 1 -1.91 24.19 -24.03
N ALA A 2 -0.85 24.96 -23.71
CA ALA A 2 0.05 24.59 -22.60
C ALA A 2 -0.69 24.82 -21.27
N PHE A 3 -0.36 24.05 -20.23
CA PHE A 3 -0.93 24.26 -18.90
C PHE A 3 -0.76 25.71 -18.47
N THR A 4 -1.86 26.40 -18.17
CA THR A 4 -1.83 27.82 -17.79
C THR A 4 -2.04 27.93 -16.29
N PRO A 5 -1.02 28.34 -15.50
CA PRO A 5 -1.15 28.43 -14.05
C PRO A 5 -2.28 29.40 -13.65
N ASN A 6 -3.15 28.96 -12.75
CA ASN A 6 -4.22 29.78 -12.19
C ASN A 6 -4.16 29.71 -10.66
N HIS A 7 -4.01 30.86 -10.01
CA HIS A 7 -3.76 30.94 -8.58
C HIS A 7 -5.08 31.04 -7.80
N LEU A 8 -5.40 30.00 -7.03
CA LEU A 8 -6.58 29.95 -6.18
C LEU A 8 -6.17 29.67 -4.73
N SER A 9 -6.84 30.32 -3.78
CA SER A 9 -6.61 30.12 -2.36
C SER A 9 -7.80 29.44 -1.69
N GLN A 10 -7.55 28.42 -0.89
CA GLN A 10 -8.59 27.81 -0.04
C GLN A 10 -9.12 28.80 1.01
N GLN A 11 -8.30 29.79 1.40
CA GLN A 11 -8.60 30.82 2.40
C GLN A 11 -9.40 32.02 1.84
N ASP A 12 -9.79 32.00 0.57
CA ASP A 12 -10.57 33.09 -0.04
C ASP A 12 -11.95 33.27 0.65
N PRO A 13 -12.33 34.49 1.08
CA PRO A 13 -13.61 34.78 1.73
C PRO A 13 -14.85 34.29 0.98
N ARG A 14 -14.79 34.19 -0.35
CA ARG A 14 -15.91 33.75 -1.20
C ARG A 14 -16.31 32.29 -0.97
N TRP A 15 -15.39 31.46 -0.48
CA TRP A 15 -15.65 30.03 -0.30
C TRP A 15 -15.02 29.37 0.93
N LYS A 16 -14.14 30.05 1.67
CA LYS A 16 -13.46 29.46 2.85
C LYS A 16 -14.42 28.86 3.88
N ASN A 17 -15.63 29.42 4.02
CA ASN A 17 -16.65 28.96 4.97
C ASN A 17 -17.58 27.87 4.40
N VAL A 18 -17.42 27.47 3.14
CA VAL A 18 -18.23 26.43 2.50
C VAL A 18 -17.80 25.06 3.04
N LYS A 19 -18.78 24.20 3.35
CA LYS A 19 -18.52 22.84 3.85
C LYS A 19 -17.85 21.98 2.79
N LEU A 20 -16.78 21.30 3.18
CA LEU A 20 -15.99 20.44 2.31
C LEU A 20 -16.66 19.07 2.16
N GLY A 21 -16.97 18.67 0.93
CA GLY A 21 -17.63 17.39 0.66
C GLY A 21 -18.93 17.22 1.46
N PHE A 22 -19.06 16.08 2.12
CA PHE A 22 -20.21 15.74 2.98
C PHE A 22 -19.94 15.99 4.47
N ASP A 23 -18.80 16.57 4.83
CA ASP A 23 -18.44 16.81 6.23
C ASP A 23 -19.26 17.94 6.86
N LYS A 24 -19.61 17.77 8.14
CA LYS A 24 -20.44 18.74 8.89
C LYS A 24 -19.60 19.82 9.58
N LYS A 25 -18.32 19.59 9.79
CA LYS A 25 -17.41 20.46 10.54
C LYS A 25 -16.42 21.15 9.62
N LEU A 26 -15.71 20.39 8.79
CA LEU A 26 -14.62 20.89 7.96
C LEU A 26 -15.15 21.74 6.80
N THR A 27 -14.33 22.70 6.40
CA THR A 27 -14.63 23.68 5.37
C THR A 27 -13.53 23.69 4.32
N ILE A 28 -13.79 24.31 3.17
CA ILE A 28 -12.76 24.53 2.16
C ILE A 28 -11.58 25.30 2.76
N GLY A 29 -11.84 26.30 3.61
CA GLY A 29 -10.79 27.07 4.27
C GLY A 29 -9.96 26.26 5.25
N SER A 30 -10.56 25.33 6.01
CA SER A 30 -9.83 24.56 7.01
C SER A 30 -9.03 23.40 6.40
N ASP A 31 -9.58 22.66 5.43
CA ASP A 31 -9.03 21.38 4.97
C ASP A 31 -9.11 21.19 3.43
N GLY A 32 -9.41 22.25 2.68
CA GLY A 32 -9.69 22.17 1.23
C GLY A 32 -8.47 22.22 0.32
N CYS A 33 -7.25 21.95 0.80
CA CYS A 33 -6.03 22.07 -0.01
C CYS A 33 -6.08 21.18 -1.26
N ALA A 34 -6.39 19.89 -1.11
CA ALA A 34 -6.49 18.95 -2.24
C ALA A 34 -7.56 19.36 -3.26
N LEU A 35 -8.74 19.77 -2.80
CA LEU A 35 -9.82 20.26 -3.65
C LEU A 35 -9.42 21.53 -4.41
N THR A 36 -8.70 22.44 -3.75
CA THR A 36 -8.25 23.70 -4.36
C THR A 36 -7.16 23.43 -5.39
N CYS A 37 -6.25 22.48 -5.13
CA CYS A 37 -5.29 22.00 -6.13
C CYS A 37 -5.98 21.42 -7.37
N LEU A 38 -7.06 20.66 -7.19
CA LEU A 38 -7.83 20.13 -8.33
C LEU A 38 -8.52 21.25 -9.12
N ALA A 39 -9.03 22.29 -8.46
CA ALA A 39 -9.59 23.45 -9.15
C ALA A 39 -8.52 24.19 -9.98
N MET A 40 -7.31 24.37 -9.44
CA MET A 40 -6.19 24.96 -10.19
C MET A 40 -5.75 24.07 -11.35
N LEU A 41 -5.72 22.76 -11.16
CA LEU A 41 -5.40 21.77 -12.19
C LEU A 41 -6.36 21.84 -13.38
N VAL A 42 -7.68 21.72 -13.13
CA VAL A 42 -8.66 21.72 -14.23
C VAL A 42 -8.68 23.07 -14.96
N ASN A 43 -8.47 24.17 -14.24
CA ASN A 43 -8.39 25.49 -14.87
C ASN A 43 -7.17 25.63 -15.75
N GLY A 44 -6.03 25.07 -15.34
CA GLY A 44 -4.85 25.07 -16.19
C GLY A 44 -4.97 24.18 -17.43
N PHE A 45 -5.95 23.26 -17.46
CA PHE A 45 -6.37 22.55 -18.68
C PHE A 45 -7.45 23.29 -19.49
N GLY A 46 -7.82 24.51 -19.11
CA GLY A 46 -8.74 25.38 -19.87
C GLY A 46 -10.18 25.38 -19.38
N HIS A 47 -10.47 24.78 -18.22
CA HIS A 47 -11.78 24.90 -17.56
C HIS A 47 -11.87 26.18 -16.70
N ASP A 48 -13.08 26.52 -16.22
CA ASP A 48 -13.30 27.65 -15.33
C ASP A 48 -14.04 27.19 -14.06
N GLU A 49 -13.26 26.84 -13.05
CA GLU A 49 -13.73 26.37 -11.76
C GLU A 49 -13.18 27.18 -10.58
N THR A 50 -14.00 27.26 -9.55
CA THR A 50 -13.59 27.67 -8.20
C THR A 50 -13.61 26.44 -7.29
N PRO A 51 -12.93 26.48 -6.12
CA PRO A 51 -13.05 25.39 -5.14
C PRO A 51 -14.51 25.12 -4.75
N LYS A 52 -15.35 26.16 -4.70
CA LYS A 52 -16.79 26.04 -4.39
C LYS A 52 -17.58 25.32 -5.48
N THR A 53 -17.37 25.66 -6.75
CA THR A 53 -18.09 25.04 -7.87
C THR A 53 -17.65 23.60 -8.07
N LEU A 54 -16.34 23.33 -7.98
CA LEU A 54 -15.80 21.97 -8.05
C LEU A 54 -16.29 21.10 -6.88
N ASN A 55 -16.31 21.63 -5.65
CA ASN A 55 -16.88 20.95 -4.48
C ASN A 55 -18.34 20.53 -4.72
N LYS A 56 -19.15 21.40 -5.33
CA LYS A 56 -20.54 21.10 -5.68
C LYS A 56 -20.63 20.00 -6.73
N LYS A 57 -19.84 20.08 -7.82
CA LYS A 57 -19.85 19.08 -8.89
C LYS A 57 -19.45 17.69 -8.38
N LEU A 58 -18.38 17.59 -7.60
CA LEU A 58 -17.94 16.33 -6.99
C LEU A 58 -18.96 15.78 -5.98
N LYS A 59 -19.63 16.62 -5.21
CA LYS A 59 -20.74 16.17 -4.33
C LYS A 59 -21.93 15.61 -5.11
N ASN A 60 -22.23 16.17 -6.28
CA ASN A 60 -23.33 15.70 -7.11
C ASN A 60 -23.10 14.28 -7.68
N LEU A 61 -21.86 13.77 -7.69
CA LEU A 61 -21.58 12.38 -8.02
C LEU A 61 -22.03 11.39 -6.92
N GLY A 62 -22.36 11.89 -5.72
CA GLY A 62 -22.71 11.07 -4.56
C GLY A 62 -21.52 10.71 -3.67
N GLU A 63 -21.83 10.32 -2.43
CA GLU A 63 -20.84 9.88 -1.44
C GLU A 63 -20.18 8.57 -1.90
N GLY A 64 -18.85 8.51 -1.85
CA GLY A 64 -18.03 7.41 -2.38
C GLY A 64 -17.52 7.63 -3.81
N ASN A 65 -18.09 8.56 -4.58
CA ASN A 65 -17.68 8.82 -5.97
C ASN A 65 -16.87 10.11 -6.13
N GLY A 66 -17.32 11.22 -5.53
CA GLY A 66 -16.56 12.48 -5.51
C GLY A 66 -15.88 12.76 -4.16
N PHE A 67 -16.52 12.35 -3.06
CA PHE A 67 -16.00 12.50 -1.70
C PHE A 67 -16.37 11.32 -0.80
N ILE A 68 -15.50 10.99 0.16
CA ILE A 68 -15.81 10.19 1.35
C ILE A 68 -15.64 11.10 2.56
N GLY A 69 -16.74 11.59 3.13
CA GLY A 69 -16.70 12.68 4.11
C GLY A 69 -16.05 13.95 3.52
N PRO A 70 -14.93 14.46 4.08
CA PRO A 70 -14.17 15.58 3.52
C PRO A 70 -13.09 15.15 2.51
N LEU A 71 -12.78 13.85 2.39
CA LEU A 71 -11.70 13.36 1.55
C LEU A 71 -12.13 13.29 0.09
N VAL A 72 -11.33 13.88 -0.80
CA VAL A 72 -11.55 13.78 -2.24
C VAL A 72 -11.31 12.35 -2.72
N VAL A 73 -12.20 11.83 -3.56
CA VAL A 73 -11.99 10.59 -4.31
C VAL A 73 -11.34 10.95 -5.65
N TRP A 74 -10.06 10.62 -5.82
CA TRP A 74 -9.26 11.05 -6.99
C TRP A 74 -9.84 10.62 -8.34
N GLY A 75 -10.41 9.42 -8.41
CA GLY A 75 -11.11 8.90 -9.59
C GLY A 75 -12.46 9.58 -9.89
N GLY A 76 -12.94 10.48 -9.03
CA GLY A 76 -14.17 11.24 -9.25
C GLY A 76 -14.00 12.42 -10.22
N LEU A 77 -12.78 12.97 -10.35
CA LEU A 77 -12.52 14.13 -11.23
C LEU A 77 -12.82 13.83 -12.71
N PRO A 78 -12.39 12.69 -13.31
CA PRO A 78 -12.71 12.34 -14.69
C PRO A 78 -14.20 12.14 -14.96
N LEU A 79 -15.01 11.84 -13.93
CA LEU A 79 -16.46 11.72 -14.07
C LEU A 79 -17.15 13.09 -14.24
N VAL A 80 -16.49 14.16 -13.81
CA VAL A 80 -16.94 15.56 -13.99
C VAL A 80 -16.35 16.18 -15.25
N PHE A 81 -15.08 15.84 -15.56
CA PHE A 81 -14.32 16.35 -16.70
C PHE A 81 -13.77 15.17 -17.51
N PRO A 82 -14.53 14.61 -18.46
CA PRO A 82 -14.16 13.39 -19.20
C PRO A 82 -12.90 13.52 -20.08
N ASP A 83 -12.48 14.75 -20.37
CA ASP A 83 -11.25 15.08 -21.08
C ASP A 83 -9.99 15.02 -20.19
N ILE A 84 -10.16 14.84 -18.88
CA ILE A 84 -9.07 14.70 -17.91
C ILE A 84 -9.05 13.25 -17.39
N ARG A 85 -7.92 12.56 -17.56
CA ARG A 85 -7.73 11.18 -17.14
C ARG A 85 -6.98 11.10 -15.82
N PHE A 86 -7.52 10.36 -14.86
CA PHE A 86 -6.77 9.96 -13.66
C PHE A 86 -5.79 8.84 -14.02
N VAL A 87 -4.52 8.99 -13.67
CA VAL A 87 -3.48 8.00 -13.99
C VAL A 87 -3.19 7.10 -12.80
N ASN A 88 -2.70 7.66 -11.70
CA ASN A 88 -2.36 6.93 -10.49
C ASN A 88 -2.11 7.87 -9.29
N ILE A 89 -1.96 7.26 -8.11
CA ILE A 89 -1.47 7.90 -6.89
C ILE A 89 -0.36 7.03 -6.29
N VAL A 90 0.72 7.66 -5.84
CA VAL A 90 1.82 7.02 -5.13
C VAL A 90 1.95 7.66 -3.75
N ILE A 91 1.94 6.84 -2.70
CA ILE A 91 2.20 7.29 -1.32
C ILE A 91 3.67 7.04 -1.01
N CYS A 92 4.39 8.09 -0.63
CA CYS A 92 5.83 8.09 -0.34
C CYS A 92 6.13 8.66 1.05
N ARG A 93 5.31 8.32 2.04
CA ARG A 93 5.51 8.76 3.44
C ARG A 93 6.74 8.12 4.10
N ASP A 94 7.08 6.91 3.68
CA ASP A 94 8.16 6.10 4.26
C ASP A 94 9.31 5.84 3.27
N GLN A 95 9.29 6.49 2.09
CA GLN A 95 10.27 6.31 1.01
C GLN A 95 10.44 7.60 0.20
N ASP A 96 11.49 7.71 -0.62
CA ASP A 96 11.69 8.89 -1.46
C ASP A 96 10.57 9.02 -2.50
N ALA A 97 10.13 10.24 -2.77
CA ALA A 97 9.19 10.52 -3.85
C ALA A 97 9.81 10.18 -5.22
N PRO A 98 9.01 9.71 -6.19
CA PRO A 98 9.50 9.29 -7.51
C PRO A 98 9.85 10.49 -8.40
N ILE A 99 10.96 11.16 -8.10
CA ILE A 99 11.44 12.39 -8.76
C ILE A 99 11.52 12.24 -10.28
N SER A 100 12.00 11.11 -10.78
CA SER A 100 12.10 10.88 -12.22
C SER A 100 10.73 10.88 -12.92
N GLN A 101 9.70 10.33 -12.27
CA GLN A 101 8.33 10.29 -12.81
C GLN A 101 7.66 11.67 -12.73
N ILE A 102 7.95 12.43 -11.67
CA ILE A 102 7.50 13.83 -11.55
C ILE A 102 8.13 14.67 -12.67
N ASN A 103 9.45 14.58 -12.86
CA ASN A 103 10.16 15.31 -13.92
C ASN A 103 9.60 14.97 -15.30
N ALA A 104 9.45 13.67 -15.61
CA ALA A 104 8.94 13.25 -16.90
C ALA A 104 7.52 13.76 -17.18
N ALA A 105 6.66 13.90 -16.17
CA ALA A 105 5.33 14.48 -16.34
C ALA A 105 5.41 15.98 -16.64
N LEU A 106 6.20 16.73 -15.86
CA LEU A 106 6.37 18.17 -16.05
C LEU A 106 7.03 18.51 -17.39
N ASP A 107 8.00 17.70 -17.83
CA ASP A 107 8.68 17.85 -19.12
C ASP A 107 7.70 17.64 -20.31
N ARG A 108 6.61 16.88 -20.11
CA ARG A 108 5.50 16.74 -21.07
C ARG A 108 4.42 17.83 -20.94
N GLY A 109 4.67 18.86 -20.14
CA GLY A 109 3.69 19.90 -19.83
C GLY A 109 2.50 19.41 -19.01
N GLN A 110 2.62 18.26 -18.33
CA GLN A 110 1.58 17.71 -17.47
C GLN A 110 1.87 18.08 -16.00
N PRO A 111 1.04 18.93 -15.36
CA PRO A 111 1.18 19.26 -13.95
C PRO A 111 0.93 18.03 -13.05
N VAL A 112 1.51 18.05 -11.85
CA VAL A 112 1.42 16.95 -10.88
C VAL A 112 0.97 17.47 -9.52
N LEU A 113 0.02 16.80 -8.87
CA LEU A 113 -0.38 17.14 -7.50
C LEU A 113 0.51 16.39 -6.51
N VAL A 114 0.99 17.08 -5.48
CA VAL A 114 1.80 16.45 -4.42
C VAL A 114 1.28 16.79 -3.04
N GLU A 115 1.28 15.79 -2.15
CA GLU A 115 1.19 15.99 -0.70
C GLU A 115 2.60 16.28 -0.19
N VAL A 116 2.75 17.30 0.64
CA VAL A 116 4.02 17.71 1.23
C VAL A 116 3.92 17.68 2.75
N ASP A 117 5.02 17.27 3.38
CA ASP A 117 5.23 17.47 4.81
C ASP A 117 5.59 18.94 5.07
N ARG A 118 4.61 19.71 5.54
CA ARG A 118 4.70 21.17 5.60
C ARG A 118 5.46 21.72 6.80
N SER A 119 6.01 20.87 7.67
CA SER A 119 6.82 21.32 8.83
C SER A 119 7.78 20.23 9.33
N LEU A 120 8.69 20.57 10.25
CA LEU A 120 9.54 19.59 10.95
C LEU A 120 8.91 19.04 12.24
N ALA A 121 7.68 19.44 12.58
CA ALA A 121 7.01 18.99 13.80
C ALA A 121 6.70 17.49 13.74
N GLN A 122 6.70 16.84 14.90
CA GLN A 122 6.39 15.41 14.99
C GLN A 122 4.93 15.13 14.59
N GLY A 123 4.72 14.13 13.72
CA GLY A 123 3.40 13.74 13.21
C GLY A 123 3.18 14.14 11.75
N LEU A 124 2.16 13.57 11.10
CA LEU A 124 1.83 13.87 9.70
C LEU A 124 1.22 15.29 9.59
N GLN A 125 1.97 16.21 8.99
CA GLN A 125 1.56 17.60 8.74
C GLN A 125 1.33 17.80 7.24
N ASN A 126 0.25 17.23 6.71
CA ASN A 126 0.02 17.18 5.27
C ASN A 126 -0.55 18.49 4.70
N HIS A 127 -0.02 18.89 3.56
CA HIS A 127 -0.56 19.97 2.71
C HIS A 127 -0.46 19.56 1.25
N TRP A 128 -1.39 20.00 0.42
CA TRP A 128 -1.38 19.68 -1.02
C TRP A 128 -1.01 20.91 -1.83
N VAL A 129 -0.18 20.72 -2.85
CA VAL A 129 0.22 21.74 -3.84
C VAL A 129 0.22 21.16 -5.25
N VAL A 130 0.20 22.01 -6.28
CA VAL A 130 0.38 21.59 -7.68
C VAL A 130 1.80 21.95 -8.11
N LEU A 131 2.56 20.99 -8.61
CA LEU A 131 3.80 21.23 -9.34
C LEU A 131 3.43 21.45 -10.81
N TYR A 132 3.82 22.57 -11.40
CA TYR A 132 3.46 22.88 -12.79
C TYR A 132 4.67 23.08 -13.71
N GLU A 133 5.86 23.27 -13.16
CA GLU A 133 7.08 23.42 -13.95
C GLU A 133 8.33 23.01 -13.15
N ARG A 134 9.34 22.47 -13.85
CA ARG A 134 10.64 22.10 -13.29
C ARG A 134 11.65 23.24 -13.48
N ARG A 135 12.38 23.60 -12.43
CA ARG A 135 13.45 24.60 -12.43
C ARG A 135 14.71 23.99 -11.81
N GLY A 136 15.59 23.45 -12.66
CA GLY A 136 16.77 22.70 -12.21
C GLY A 136 16.37 21.47 -11.38
N ASP A 137 16.79 21.44 -10.11
CA ASP A 137 16.50 20.35 -9.16
C ASP A 137 15.28 20.63 -8.25
N ASP A 138 14.50 21.67 -8.53
CA ASP A 138 13.31 22.07 -7.77
C ASP A 138 12.11 22.35 -8.70
N TYR A 139 10.96 22.71 -8.12
CA TYR A 139 9.68 22.78 -8.81
C TYR A 139 8.94 24.08 -8.49
N LEU A 140 8.36 24.72 -9.51
CA LEU A 140 7.39 25.80 -9.30
C LEU A 140 6.07 25.22 -8.82
N ILE A 141 5.48 25.87 -7.81
CA ILE A 141 4.25 25.40 -7.15
C ILE A 141 3.09 26.39 -7.27
N LEU A 142 1.88 25.85 -7.38
CA LEU A 142 0.65 26.54 -6.99
C LEU A 142 0.26 26.09 -5.58
N ASP A 143 0.29 27.04 -4.65
CA ASP A 143 0.02 26.81 -3.23
C ASP A 143 -1.38 27.29 -2.86
N PRO A 144 -2.30 26.42 -2.42
CA PRO A 144 -3.66 26.81 -2.07
C PRO A 144 -3.76 27.55 -0.72
N TRP A 145 -2.67 27.69 0.05
CA TRP A 145 -2.74 28.22 1.41
C TRP A 145 -2.81 29.75 1.56
N PRO A 146 -1.90 30.56 0.97
CA PRO A 146 -1.90 32.00 1.24
C PRO A 146 -3.16 32.68 0.69
N TYR A 147 -3.68 33.67 1.42
CA TYR A 147 -4.67 34.63 0.90
C TYR A 147 -4.19 36.07 1.16
N PRO A 148 -4.19 36.96 0.15
CA PRO A 148 -4.51 36.71 -1.26
C PRO A 148 -3.60 35.61 -1.88
N PRO A 149 -4.03 34.92 -2.96
CA PRO A 149 -3.19 33.93 -3.62
C PRO A 149 -1.83 34.53 -3.96
N ASP A 150 -0.77 33.74 -3.78
CA ASP A 150 0.58 34.17 -4.14
C ASP A 150 0.73 34.09 -5.65
N GLU A 151 0.78 35.23 -6.33
CA GLU A 151 0.93 35.33 -7.79
C GLU A 151 2.42 35.28 -8.22
N SER A 152 3.35 35.18 -7.27
CA SER A 152 4.78 35.06 -7.58
C SER A 152 5.20 33.62 -7.86
N GLU A 153 6.31 33.46 -8.60
CA GLU A 153 6.94 32.16 -8.81
C GLU A 153 7.57 31.67 -7.51
N VAL A 154 6.98 30.63 -6.90
CA VAL A 154 7.47 30.03 -5.65
C VAL A 154 7.99 28.63 -5.93
N LEU A 155 9.21 28.36 -5.44
CA LEU A 155 9.82 27.02 -5.50
C LEU A 155 9.40 26.16 -4.31
N LEU A 156 9.19 24.86 -4.56
CA LEU A 156 8.75 23.88 -3.57
C LEU A 156 9.69 23.83 -2.36
N THR A 157 11.00 23.69 -2.55
CA THR A 157 11.93 23.61 -1.42
C THR A 157 12.16 24.96 -0.75
N THR A 158 11.93 26.08 -1.43
CA THR A 158 11.95 27.39 -0.76
C THR A 158 10.79 27.51 0.24
N ARG A 159 9.61 27.01 -0.11
CA ARG A 159 8.40 27.08 0.72
C ARG A 159 8.32 26.01 1.81
N TYR A 160 8.62 24.76 1.44
CA TYR A 160 8.40 23.58 2.29
C TYR A 160 9.68 22.76 2.52
N GLY A 161 10.85 23.29 2.13
CA GLY A 161 12.14 22.63 2.21
C GLY A 161 12.57 22.25 3.61
N PHE A 162 12.65 23.26 4.48
CA PHE A 162 13.28 23.15 5.79
C PHE A 162 14.67 22.49 5.73
N GLY A 163 15.45 22.79 4.68
CA GLY A 163 16.77 22.19 4.41
C GLY A 163 16.75 20.77 3.83
N ARG A 164 15.57 20.18 3.57
CA ARG A 164 15.39 18.86 2.94
C ARG A 164 15.26 19.01 1.42
N LYS A 165 15.57 17.94 0.69
CA LYS A 165 15.37 17.87 -0.77
C LYS A 165 13.90 17.55 -1.10
N ALA A 166 13.40 17.97 -2.27
CA ALA A 166 12.04 17.71 -2.73
C ALA A 166 11.58 16.24 -2.53
N LYS A 167 12.46 15.28 -2.84
CA LYS A 167 12.21 13.84 -2.69
C LYS A 167 11.89 13.36 -1.26
N LYS A 168 12.27 14.15 -0.25
CA LYS A 168 12.04 13.88 1.17
C LYS A 168 10.86 14.67 1.75
N ILE A 169 10.40 15.69 1.03
CA ILE A 169 9.31 16.57 1.47
C ILE A 169 7.98 16.07 0.91
N ILE A 170 8.00 15.57 -0.32
CA ILE A 170 6.84 15.02 -0.99
C ILE A 170 6.48 13.67 -0.35
N THR A 171 5.29 13.57 0.22
CA THR A 171 4.77 12.39 0.94
C THR A 171 3.69 11.64 0.17
N ALA A 172 3.12 12.24 -0.88
CA ALA A 172 2.30 11.56 -1.88
C ALA A 172 2.32 12.31 -3.21
N VAL A 173 2.03 11.61 -4.30
CA VAL A 173 2.01 12.16 -5.66
C VAL A 173 0.79 11.63 -6.40
N VAL A 174 0.07 12.51 -7.09
CA VAL A 174 -1.14 12.19 -7.86
C VAL A 174 -0.96 12.72 -9.28
N TRP A 175 -1.19 11.85 -10.27
CA TRP A 175 -1.09 12.19 -11.68
C TRP A 175 -2.46 12.21 -12.36
N TYR A 176 -2.64 13.27 -13.14
CA TYR A 176 -3.71 13.41 -14.12
C TYR A 176 -3.09 13.73 -15.48
N GLU A 177 -3.80 13.37 -16.54
CA GLU A 177 -3.48 13.79 -17.90
C GLU A 177 -4.65 14.60 -18.45
N GLY A 178 -4.36 15.82 -18.90
CA GLY A 178 -5.32 16.67 -19.60
C GLY A 178 -5.13 16.65 -21.12
N PRO A 179 -6.03 17.29 -21.88
CA PRO A 179 -5.94 17.35 -23.34
C PRO A 179 -4.63 18.00 -23.79
N VAL A 180 -3.82 17.25 -24.54
CA VAL A 180 -2.46 17.65 -24.91
C VAL A 180 -2.48 18.65 -26.08
N THR A 181 -2.07 19.88 -25.78
CA THR A 181 -1.26 20.77 -26.63
C THR A 181 -0.12 20.08 -27.36
N SER A 182 -0.17 19.82 -28.68
CA SER A 182 1.03 19.40 -29.44
C SER A 182 2.27 20.22 -29.01
N PRO A 183 3.43 19.57 -28.79
CA PRO A 183 4.61 20.25 -28.26
C PRO A 183 5.11 21.34 -29.22
N PRO A 184 5.78 22.40 -28.74
CA PRO A 184 6.55 23.29 -29.62
C PRO A 184 7.61 22.46 -30.35
N PRO A 185 8.09 22.90 -31.53
CA PRO A 185 8.97 22.08 -32.35
C PRO A 185 10.23 21.76 -31.55
N SER A 186 10.35 20.51 -31.13
CA SER A 186 11.65 19.99 -30.72
C SER A 186 12.52 20.00 -31.96
N GLU A 187 13.77 20.42 -31.81
CA GLU A 187 14.79 20.18 -32.83
C GLU A 187 14.68 18.74 -33.33
N GLU A 188 14.84 18.58 -34.64
CA GLU A 188 14.58 17.37 -35.41
C GLU A 188 14.99 16.10 -34.67
N PRO A 189 14.18 15.03 -34.68
CA PRO A 189 14.66 13.73 -34.23
C PRO A 189 15.89 13.36 -35.07
N PRO A 190 16.97 12.81 -34.47
CA PRO A 190 17.99 12.18 -35.30
C PRO A 190 17.29 11.09 -36.13
N PRO A 191 17.75 10.88 -37.38
CA PRO A 191 17.10 9.94 -38.29
C PRO A 191 17.06 8.56 -37.65
N ALA A 192 16.03 7.78 -37.99
CA ALA A 192 15.84 6.40 -37.53
C ALA A 192 17.18 5.65 -37.52
N GLU A 193 17.74 5.42 -36.32
CA GLU A 193 19.08 4.86 -36.17
C GLU A 193 19.06 3.39 -36.57
N GLU A 194 19.95 3.04 -37.50
CA GLU A 194 20.11 1.71 -38.07
C GLU A 194 20.41 0.66 -36.99
N GLU A 195 19.79 -0.52 -37.11
CA GLU A 195 20.16 -1.66 -36.28
C GLU A 195 21.62 -2.02 -36.54
N THR A 196 22.48 -1.90 -35.53
CA THR A 196 23.90 -2.26 -35.70
C THR A 196 24.10 -3.77 -35.53
N ASP A 197 25.08 -4.34 -36.25
CA ASP A 197 25.56 -5.71 -36.04
C ASP A 197 26.64 -5.81 -34.93
N LEU A 198 26.69 -4.80 -34.05
CA LEU A 198 27.70 -4.72 -32.99
C LEU A 198 27.21 -5.39 -31.70
N PHE A 199 28.12 -6.12 -31.06
CA PHE A 199 27.85 -6.79 -29.81
C PHE A 199 28.90 -6.46 -28.75
N VAL A 200 28.43 -6.32 -27.52
CA VAL A 200 29.25 -6.33 -26.33
C VAL A 200 28.91 -7.54 -25.48
N ARG A 201 29.84 -8.02 -24.67
CA ARG A 201 29.64 -9.16 -23.77
C ARG A 201 29.83 -8.71 -22.34
N VAL A 202 28.99 -9.18 -21.42
CA VAL A 202 29.20 -8.98 -19.98
C VAL A 202 30.53 -9.64 -19.57
N VAL A 203 31.41 -8.87 -18.91
CA VAL A 203 32.75 -9.34 -18.51
C VAL A 203 32.68 -10.46 -17.46
N ALA A 204 33.69 -11.32 -17.40
CA ALA A 204 33.70 -12.50 -16.53
C ALA A 204 33.70 -12.14 -15.03
N GLU A 205 34.21 -10.95 -14.69
CA GLU A 205 34.34 -10.40 -13.35
C GLU A 205 33.01 -9.96 -12.75
N ALA A 206 31.95 -9.82 -13.56
CA ALA A 206 30.60 -9.54 -13.11
C ALA A 206 29.90 -10.81 -12.56
N THR A 207 30.48 -11.43 -11.52
CA THR A 207 30.05 -12.74 -11.01
C THR A 207 28.63 -12.77 -10.40
N ALA A 208 28.07 -11.59 -10.09
CA ALA A 208 26.68 -11.44 -9.64
C ALA A 208 25.70 -11.10 -10.78
N GLY A 209 26.20 -11.06 -12.03
CA GLY A 209 25.49 -10.57 -13.21
C GLY A 209 25.44 -9.05 -13.31
N LEU A 210 25.24 -8.55 -14.53
CA LEU A 210 25.16 -7.14 -14.88
C LEU A 210 23.71 -6.70 -15.03
N ARG A 211 23.31 -5.64 -14.33
CA ARG A 211 21.95 -5.11 -14.41
C ARG A 211 21.71 -4.42 -15.75
N LEU A 212 20.74 -4.90 -16.52
CA LEU A 212 20.11 -4.14 -17.60
C LEU A 212 19.07 -3.21 -16.98
N ARG A 213 19.13 -1.92 -17.33
CA ARG A 213 18.36 -0.88 -16.64
C ARG A 213 17.50 -0.09 -17.59
N ALA A 214 16.38 0.42 -17.06
CA ALA A 214 15.47 1.25 -17.84
C ALA A 214 16.10 2.58 -18.29
N GLN A 215 17.13 3.06 -17.59
CA GLN A 215 17.84 4.32 -17.86
C GLN A 215 19.35 4.16 -17.57
N PRO A 216 20.22 5.03 -18.11
CA PRO A 216 21.67 4.98 -17.91
C PRO A 216 22.09 5.51 -16.52
N THR A 217 21.55 4.91 -15.46
CA THR A 217 21.89 5.26 -14.07
C THR A 217 21.72 4.07 -13.14
N THR A 218 22.51 4.01 -12.06
CA THR A 218 22.41 2.94 -11.05
C THR A 218 21.11 2.99 -10.25
N ASP A 219 20.38 4.11 -10.32
CA ASP A 219 19.18 4.37 -9.53
C ASP A 219 17.88 4.01 -10.26
N SER A 220 17.96 3.68 -11.55
CA SER A 220 16.79 3.25 -12.32
C SER A 220 16.48 1.77 -12.10
N ALA A 221 15.21 1.43 -12.34
CA ALA A 221 14.73 0.06 -12.29
C ALA A 221 15.66 -0.90 -13.05
N THR A 222 16.03 -1.98 -12.39
CA THR A 222 16.63 -3.13 -13.03
C THR A 222 15.53 -3.80 -13.85
N LEU A 223 15.67 -3.82 -15.16
CA LEU A 223 14.80 -4.57 -16.06
C LEU A 223 15.11 -6.07 -15.91
N THR A 224 16.40 -6.41 -15.81
CA THR A 224 16.88 -7.77 -15.57
C THR A 224 18.36 -7.78 -15.15
N ILE A 225 18.90 -8.94 -14.81
CA ILE A 225 20.31 -9.16 -14.46
C ILE A 225 20.90 -10.18 -15.43
N GLU A 226 21.85 -9.73 -16.24
CA GLU A 226 22.51 -10.52 -17.29
C GLU A 226 23.74 -11.25 -16.75
N PRO A 227 23.82 -12.59 -16.89
CA PRO A 227 24.98 -13.35 -16.47
C PRO A 227 26.29 -12.90 -17.14
N ALA A 228 27.43 -13.20 -16.49
CA ALA A 228 28.73 -13.03 -17.11
C ALA A 228 28.82 -13.86 -18.40
N GLY A 229 29.34 -13.26 -19.48
CA GLY A 229 29.41 -13.88 -20.79
C GLY A 229 28.18 -13.66 -21.69
N THR A 230 27.10 -13.04 -21.22
CA THR A 230 25.93 -12.76 -22.07
C THR A 230 26.30 -11.77 -23.19
N PRO A 231 26.03 -12.10 -24.47
CA PRO A 231 26.14 -11.15 -25.58
C PRO A 231 24.92 -10.21 -25.60
N LEU A 232 25.18 -8.91 -25.76
CA LEU A 232 24.20 -7.84 -25.79
C LEU A 232 24.39 -7.05 -27.09
N ARG A 233 23.30 -6.88 -27.86
CA ARG A 233 23.34 -6.12 -29.11
C ARG A 233 23.41 -4.63 -28.78
N VAL A 234 24.31 -3.90 -29.41
CA VAL A 234 24.46 -2.46 -29.22
C VAL A 234 23.40 -1.73 -30.05
N MET A 235 22.67 -0.82 -29.40
CA MET A 235 21.55 -0.08 -30.01
C MET A 235 21.90 1.39 -30.26
N GLU A 236 23.19 1.72 -30.26
CA GLU A 236 23.72 3.06 -30.54
C GLU A 236 24.72 2.97 -31.70
N PRO A 237 24.91 4.04 -32.50
CA PRO A 237 25.90 4.06 -33.57
C PRO A 237 27.30 3.66 -33.10
N GLU A 238 28.07 3.00 -33.97
CA GLU A 238 29.39 2.44 -33.65
C GLU A 238 30.35 3.50 -33.10
N GLU A 239 30.33 4.68 -33.71
CA GLU A 239 31.18 5.82 -33.36
C GLU A 239 30.85 6.37 -31.96
N VAL A 240 29.60 6.17 -31.49
CA VAL A 240 29.13 6.60 -30.17
C VAL A 240 29.40 5.53 -29.11
N ALA A 241 29.26 4.25 -29.46
CA ALA A 241 29.41 3.14 -28.54
C ALA A 241 30.88 2.79 -28.26
N ARG A 242 31.75 2.82 -29.29
CA ARG A 242 33.18 2.46 -29.21
C ARG A 242 33.93 3.16 -28.07
N PRO A 243 33.78 4.48 -27.86
CA PRO A 243 34.49 5.19 -26.79
C PRO A 243 33.99 4.87 -25.37
N LYS A 244 32.81 4.26 -25.21
CA LYS A 244 32.17 4.05 -23.89
C LYS A 244 32.53 2.72 -23.25
N VAL A 245 32.76 1.68 -24.06
CA VAL A 245 32.99 0.31 -23.58
C VAL A 245 34.27 0.21 -22.74
N GLY A 246 34.17 -0.39 -21.56
CA GLY A 246 35.23 -0.47 -20.56
C GLY A 246 35.41 0.80 -19.72
N VAL A 247 34.66 1.89 -19.97
CA VAL A 247 34.88 3.18 -19.30
C VAL A 247 33.96 3.36 -18.10
N PHE A 248 34.56 3.62 -16.93
CA PHE A 248 33.82 3.85 -15.69
C PHE A 248 32.92 5.09 -15.77
N GLY A 249 31.68 4.97 -15.31
CA GLY A 249 30.66 6.03 -15.33
C GLY A 249 29.90 6.18 -16.66
N GLN A 250 30.32 5.50 -17.72
CA GLN A 250 29.62 5.51 -19.02
C GLN A 250 28.57 4.39 -19.10
N TRP A 251 27.56 4.60 -19.94
CA TRP A 251 26.46 3.66 -20.15
C TRP A 251 26.27 3.42 -21.64
N ILE A 252 25.93 2.18 -21.97
CA ILE A 252 25.67 1.76 -23.35
C ILE A 252 24.25 1.21 -23.43
N ARG A 253 23.47 1.72 -24.38
CA ARG A 253 22.15 1.18 -24.70
C ARG A 253 22.31 -0.13 -25.46
N VAL A 254 21.64 -1.16 -24.97
CA VAL A 254 21.75 -2.51 -25.49
C VAL A 254 20.40 -3.22 -25.51
N ARG A 255 20.29 -4.25 -26.35
CA ARG A 255 19.21 -5.23 -26.34
C ARG A 255 19.77 -6.58 -25.91
N ASP A 256 19.13 -7.23 -24.96
CA ASP A 256 19.52 -8.58 -24.51
C ASP A 256 18.98 -9.69 -25.43
N PRO A 257 19.39 -10.96 -25.24
CA PRO A 257 18.91 -12.08 -26.07
C PRO A 257 17.40 -12.38 -25.96
N GLN A 258 16.71 -11.81 -24.98
CA GLN A 258 15.26 -11.94 -24.80
C GLN A 258 14.49 -10.77 -25.41
N GLY A 259 15.16 -9.87 -26.13
CA GLY A 259 14.56 -8.73 -26.80
C GLY A 259 14.31 -7.51 -25.90
N ARG A 260 14.79 -7.51 -24.66
CA ARG A 260 14.60 -6.39 -23.73
C ARG A 260 15.66 -5.32 -24.01
N GLU A 261 15.23 -4.09 -24.20
CA GLU A 261 16.12 -2.94 -24.39
C GLU A 261 16.32 -2.17 -23.09
N GLY A 262 17.55 -1.74 -22.86
CA GLY A 262 17.89 -0.91 -21.71
C GLY A 262 19.33 -0.44 -21.78
N TYR A 263 19.86 -0.03 -20.63
CA TYR A 263 21.21 0.48 -20.48
C TYR A 263 21.99 -0.41 -19.52
N VAL A 264 23.23 -0.74 -19.89
CA VAL A 264 24.18 -1.40 -19.00
C VAL A 264 25.37 -0.49 -18.72
N ALA A 265 25.97 -0.68 -17.55
CA ALA A 265 27.18 0.04 -17.16
C ALA A 265 28.34 -0.39 -18.09
N ALA A 266 28.89 0.56 -18.83
CA ALA A 266 29.81 0.26 -19.93
C ALA A 266 31.15 -0.32 -19.44
N TRP A 267 31.52 -0.11 -18.18
CA TRP A 267 32.71 -0.69 -17.55
C TRP A 267 32.58 -2.16 -17.11
N TYR A 268 31.41 -2.78 -17.33
CA TYR A 268 31.19 -4.21 -17.10
C TYR A 268 30.91 -4.97 -18.40
N VAL A 269 31.21 -4.37 -19.55
CA VAL A 269 31.09 -5.03 -20.85
C VAL A 269 32.36 -4.84 -21.67
N GLU A 270 32.64 -5.78 -22.57
CA GLU A 270 33.74 -5.73 -23.53
C GLU A 270 33.27 -6.08 -24.95
N TRP A 271 34.00 -5.66 -25.98
CA TRP A 271 33.65 -5.96 -27.36
C TRP A 271 33.70 -7.47 -27.66
N THR A 272 32.75 -7.95 -28.44
CA THR A 272 32.75 -9.34 -28.91
C THR A 272 32.32 -9.43 -30.37
N THR A 273 32.94 -10.36 -31.10
CA THR A 273 32.51 -10.76 -32.45
C THR A 273 31.59 -11.98 -32.41
N THR A 274 31.28 -12.49 -31.21
CA THR A 274 30.36 -13.61 -31.01
C THR A 274 28.94 -13.11 -31.18
N THR A 275 28.38 -13.26 -32.38
CA THR A 275 26.94 -13.16 -32.60
C THR A 275 26.22 -14.19 -31.72
N PRO A 276 25.15 -13.82 -31.01
CA PRO A 276 24.34 -14.78 -30.26
C PRO A 276 23.82 -15.87 -31.21
N PRO A 277 23.49 -17.07 -30.68
CA PRO A 277 22.58 -17.97 -31.39
C PRO A 277 21.36 -17.16 -31.83
N PRO A 278 20.77 -17.44 -33.00
CA PRO A 278 19.69 -16.63 -33.55
C PRO A 278 18.60 -16.39 -32.50
N GLU A 279 18.18 -15.13 -32.42
CA GLU A 279 17.11 -14.59 -31.59
C GLU A 279 15.98 -15.62 -31.38
N PRO A 280 15.51 -15.90 -30.16
CA PRO A 280 14.16 -16.42 -30.05
C PRO A 280 13.27 -15.32 -30.60
N GLN A 281 12.79 -15.52 -31.83
CA GLN A 281 11.66 -14.79 -32.39
C GLN A 281 10.59 -14.63 -31.30
N PRO A 282 9.75 -13.58 -31.28
CA PRO A 282 8.62 -13.52 -30.36
C PRO A 282 7.86 -14.83 -30.49
N GLY A 283 8.14 -15.73 -29.54
CA GLY A 283 7.75 -17.12 -29.69
C GLY A 283 6.24 -17.12 -29.70
N GLU A 284 5.66 -17.93 -30.56
CA GLU A 284 4.25 -18.27 -30.53
C GLU A 284 3.83 -18.44 -29.05
N ILE A 285 2.76 -17.76 -28.65
CA ILE A 285 2.27 -17.86 -27.27
C ILE A 285 2.09 -19.35 -27.01
N PRO A 286 2.72 -19.96 -25.99
CA PRO A 286 2.59 -21.39 -25.76
C PRO A 286 1.11 -21.76 -25.70
N HIS A 287 0.75 -22.79 -26.45
CA HIS A 287 -0.61 -23.31 -26.49
C HIS A 287 -0.67 -24.64 -25.73
N PRO A 288 -1.86 -25.03 -25.21
CA PRO A 288 -2.06 -26.38 -24.69
C PRO A 288 -1.64 -27.45 -25.70
N VAL A 289 -1.00 -28.52 -25.23
CA VAL A 289 -0.61 -29.68 -26.06
C VAL A 289 -1.70 -30.74 -26.15
N ASN A 290 -2.74 -30.61 -25.32
CA ASN A 290 -3.96 -31.42 -25.36
C ASN A 290 -5.12 -30.56 -25.92
N PRO A 291 -6.19 -31.19 -26.44
CA PRO A 291 -7.36 -30.45 -26.93
C PRO A 291 -7.86 -29.44 -25.88
N SER A 292 -8.04 -28.20 -26.32
CA SER A 292 -8.51 -27.08 -25.51
C SER A 292 -9.92 -26.68 -25.92
N VAL A 293 -10.68 -26.13 -24.97
CA VAL A 293 -11.96 -25.48 -25.26
C VAL A 293 -11.80 -24.22 -26.13
N GLY A 294 -10.57 -23.70 -26.25
CA GLY A 294 -10.24 -22.56 -27.09
C GLY A 294 -9.82 -22.90 -28.53
N ASP A 295 -9.69 -24.18 -28.88
CA ASP A 295 -9.25 -24.61 -30.22
C ASP A 295 -10.25 -24.09 -31.28
N GLY A 296 -9.75 -23.29 -32.25
CA GLY A 296 -10.57 -22.67 -33.29
C GLY A 296 -11.21 -21.33 -32.89
N LEU A 297 -10.90 -20.79 -31.69
CA LEU A 297 -11.38 -19.50 -31.19
C LEU A 297 -10.28 -18.42 -31.16
N GLU A 298 -9.18 -18.61 -31.87
CA GLU A 298 -8.00 -17.74 -31.84
C GLU A 298 -8.33 -16.31 -32.32
N ASP A 299 -9.16 -16.21 -33.36
CA ASP A 299 -9.56 -14.96 -34.00
C ASP A 299 -10.85 -14.34 -33.43
N VAL A 300 -11.54 -15.02 -32.51
CA VAL A 300 -12.78 -14.51 -31.91
C VAL A 300 -12.48 -13.26 -31.06
N PRO A 301 -13.09 -12.09 -31.31
CA PRO A 301 -12.83 -10.89 -30.52
C PRO A 301 -13.09 -11.10 -29.03
N LEU A 302 -12.27 -10.49 -28.16
CA LEU A 302 -12.50 -10.53 -26.72
C LEU A 302 -13.84 -9.87 -26.37
N ALA A 303 -14.03 -8.62 -26.80
CA ALA A 303 -15.25 -7.87 -26.52
C ALA A 303 -16.40 -8.26 -27.47
N PRO A 304 -17.66 -8.20 -27.01
CA PRO A 304 -18.81 -8.40 -27.87
C PRO A 304 -19.01 -7.20 -28.81
N PRO A 305 -19.78 -7.37 -29.91
CA PRO A 305 -20.24 -6.27 -30.76
C PRO A 305 -20.88 -5.14 -29.94
N ALA A 306 -20.78 -3.91 -30.44
CA ALA A 306 -21.23 -2.73 -29.69
C ALA A 306 -22.72 -2.76 -29.30
N ASN A 307 -23.57 -3.38 -30.12
CA ASN A 307 -25.01 -3.56 -29.89
C ASN A 307 -25.35 -4.65 -28.87
N GLU A 308 -24.37 -5.47 -28.47
CA GLU A 308 -24.53 -6.54 -27.48
C GLU A 308 -23.87 -6.19 -26.14
N ARG A 309 -23.26 -5.01 -26.03
CA ARG A 309 -22.67 -4.53 -24.77
C ARG A 309 -23.76 -4.18 -23.76
N LEU A 310 -23.54 -4.56 -22.51
CA LEU A 310 -24.46 -4.28 -21.41
C LEU A 310 -24.33 -2.82 -20.97
N THR A 311 -25.48 -2.19 -20.75
CA THR A 311 -25.61 -0.88 -20.12
C THR A 311 -26.06 -1.05 -18.68
N LEU A 312 -25.55 -0.20 -17.78
CA LEU A 312 -25.91 -0.27 -16.37
C LEU A 312 -27.37 0.15 -16.15
N PRO A 313 -28.12 -0.53 -15.24
CA PRO A 313 -29.45 -0.10 -14.84
C PRO A 313 -29.39 1.22 -14.06
N ALA A 314 -30.55 1.87 -13.86
CA ALA A 314 -30.64 3.18 -13.20
C ALA A 314 -30.00 3.22 -11.79
N ASN A 315 -30.05 2.11 -11.04
CA ASN A 315 -29.46 1.98 -9.71
C ASN A 315 -28.55 0.75 -9.63
N PRO A 316 -27.33 0.80 -10.21
CA PRO A 316 -26.50 -0.39 -10.35
C PRO A 316 -25.75 -0.73 -9.06
N SER A 317 -25.87 -1.98 -8.60
CA SER A 317 -25.04 -2.51 -7.52
C SER A 317 -23.58 -2.66 -7.97
N SER A 318 -22.66 -2.93 -7.03
CA SER A 318 -21.27 -3.25 -7.37
C SER A 318 -21.15 -4.48 -8.27
N THR A 319 -22.02 -5.46 -8.07
CA THR A 319 -22.09 -6.69 -8.89
C THR A 319 -22.50 -6.37 -10.32
N HIS A 320 -23.49 -5.48 -10.53
CA HIS A 320 -23.87 -5.05 -11.88
C HIS A 320 -22.70 -4.41 -12.63
N ARG A 321 -21.93 -3.54 -11.96
CA ARG A 321 -20.78 -2.89 -12.58
C ARG A 321 -19.69 -3.87 -12.97
N LEU A 322 -19.38 -4.82 -12.08
CA LEU A 322 -18.40 -5.86 -12.33
C LEU A 322 -18.79 -6.75 -13.52
N VAL A 323 -20.03 -7.21 -13.53
CA VAL A 323 -20.58 -8.07 -14.59
C VAL A 323 -20.59 -7.34 -15.93
N ALA A 324 -21.02 -6.07 -15.95
CA ALA A 324 -21.01 -5.26 -17.17
C ALA A 324 -19.58 -5.00 -17.68
N ASP A 325 -18.61 -4.72 -16.81
CA ASP A 325 -17.20 -4.53 -17.22
C ASP A 325 -16.63 -5.81 -17.83
N ILE A 326 -16.85 -6.95 -17.20
CA ILE A 326 -16.40 -8.27 -17.69
C ILE A 326 -17.04 -8.59 -19.04
N TRP A 327 -18.36 -8.46 -19.16
CA TRP A 327 -19.04 -8.73 -20.43
C TRP A 327 -18.58 -7.77 -21.53
N ASN A 328 -18.49 -6.48 -21.24
CA ASN A 328 -18.12 -5.50 -22.25
C ASN A 328 -16.67 -5.65 -22.72
N ARG A 329 -15.80 -6.27 -21.92
CA ARG A 329 -14.40 -6.55 -22.27
C ARG A 329 -14.19 -7.94 -22.89
N TYR A 330 -14.89 -8.96 -22.41
CA TYR A 330 -14.62 -10.37 -22.72
C TYR A 330 -15.84 -11.14 -23.27
N GLY A 331 -17.01 -10.51 -23.38
CA GLY A 331 -18.27 -11.15 -23.77
C GLY A 331 -18.26 -11.85 -25.13
N GLY A 332 -17.44 -11.39 -26.09
CA GLY A 332 -17.30 -12.04 -27.39
C GLY A 332 -16.65 -13.42 -27.25
N LEU A 333 -15.53 -13.49 -26.54
CA LEU A 333 -14.86 -14.76 -26.25
C LEU A 333 -15.67 -15.63 -25.29
N LEU A 334 -16.28 -15.04 -24.26
CA LEU A 334 -17.11 -15.77 -23.30
C LEU A 334 -18.34 -16.38 -23.96
N ALA A 335 -18.97 -15.71 -24.93
CA ALA A 335 -20.07 -16.27 -25.71
C ALA A 335 -19.62 -17.48 -26.54
N ALA A 336 -18.50 -17.36 -27.27
CA ALA A 336 -17.98 -18.47 -28.07
C ALA A 336 -17.57 -19.69 -27.22
N LEU A 337 -16.94 -19.46 -26.06
CA LEU A 337 -16.64 -20.53 -25.09
C LEU A 337 -17.91 -21.14 -24.51
N SER A 338 -18.96 -20.34 -24.32
CA SER A 338 -20.26 -20.82 -23.86
C SER A 338 -20.90 -21.76 -24.87
N ASP A 339 -20.80 -21.45 -26.18
CA ASP A 339 -21.28 -22.33 -27.25
C ASP A 339 -20.51 -23.66 -27.30
N VAL A 340 -19.17 -23.63 -27.20
CA VAL A 340 -18.33 -24.84 -27.15
C VAL A 340 -18.70 -25.72 -25.95
N LEU A 341 -18.97 -25.10 -24.81
CA LEU A 341 -19.29 -25.80 -23.57
C LEU A 341 -20.78 -26.06 -23.38
N ASP A 342 -21.66 -25.63 -24.29
CA ASP A 342 -23.12 -25.73 -24.17
C ASP A 342 -23.59 -25.22 -22.80
N ILE A 343 -23.10 -24.04 -22.38
CA ILE A 343 -23.51 -23.32 -21.16
C ILE A 343 -24.06 -21.95 -21.54
N GLU A 344 -24.71 -21.27 -20.60
CA GLU A 344 -25.21 -19.92 -20.84
C GLU A 344 -24.10 -18.87 -20.70
N PRO A 345 -24.06 -17.84 -21.57
CA PRO A 345 -23.14 -16.72 -21.41
C PRO A 345 -23.23 -16.04 -20.04
N ALA A 346 -24.43 -15.94 -19.48
CA ALA A 346 -24.67 -15.45 -18.12
C ALA A 346 -23.93 -16.29 -17.06
N SER A 347 -23.95 -17.62 -17.21
CA SER A 347 -23.20 -18.53 -16.33
C SER A 347 -21.70 -18.36 -16.48
N ALA A 348 -21.19 -18.26 -17.71
CA ALA A 348 -19.77 -18.04 -17.99
C ALA A 348 -19.25 -16.73 -17.38
N VAL A 349 -19.99 -15.63 -17.54
CA VAL A 349 -19.66 -14.33 -16.93
C VAL A 349 -19.72 -14.41 -15.41
N ALA A 350 -20.76 -15.03 -14.86
CA ALA A 350 -20.97 -15.10 -13.41
C ALA A 350 -19.84 -15.85 -12.70
N VAL A 351 -19.40 -16.99 -13.23
CA VAL A 351 -18.28 -17.73 -12.63
C VAL A 351 -16.97 -16.98 -12.77
N PHE A 352 -16.70 -16.37 -13.93
CA PHE A 352 -15.46 -15.62 -14.14
C PHE A 352 -15.40 -14.36 -13.25
N ALA A 353 -16.55 -13.72 -12.99
CA ALA A 353 -16.65 -12.53 -12.14
C ALA A 353 -16.30 -12.81 -10.68
N VAL A 354 -16.75 -13.93 -10.14
CA VAL A 354 -16.62 -14.23 -8.70
C VAL A 354 -15.21 -14.64 -8.30
N GLU A 355 -14.41 -15.19 -9.22
CA GLU A 355 -13.09 -15.72 -8.88
C GLU A 355 -11.99 -14.63 -8.72
N SER A 356 -11.99 -13.55 -9.51
CA SER A 356 -10.93 -12.51 -9.42
C SER A 356 -11.37 -11.05 -9.52
N GLY A 357 -12.66 -10.78 -9.75
CA GLY A 357 -13.08 -9.45 -10.17
C GLY A 357 -12.62 -9.07 -11.59
N GLY A 358 -12.20 -10.03 -12.42
CA GLY A 358 -12.01 -9.90 -13.88
C GLY A 358 -10.68 -9.28 -14.33
N GLN A 359 -9.75 -8.99 -13.43
CA GLN A 359 -8.47 -8.34 -13.77
C GLN A 359 -7.37 -9.35 -14.09
N ALA A 360 -6.92 -9.35 -15.34
CA ALA A 360 -5.84 -10.23 -15.81
C ALA A 360 -4.44 -9.71 -15.47
N PHE A 361 -4.28 -8.39 -15.57
CA PHE A 361 -3.00 -7.70 -15.38
C PHE A 361 -3.14 -6.57 -14.36
N GLY A 362 -2.09 -6.38 -13.57
CA GLY A 362 -1.94 -5.24 -12.69
C GLY A 362 -1.60 -3.96 -13.45
N PRO A 363 -1.61 -2.80 -12.77
CA PRO A 363 -1.31 -1.50 -13.40
C PRO A 363 0.09 -1.39 -14.01
N ASP A 364 1.02 -2.24 -13.61
CA ASP A 364 2.38 -2.33 -14.13
C ASP A 364 2.51 -3.29 -15.34
N GLY A 365 1.37 -3.78 -15.86
CA GLY A 365 1.31 -4.69 -16.99
C GLY A 365 1.65 -6.13 -16.65
N ARG A 366 2.03 -6.44 -15.41
CA ARG A 366 2.33 -7.82 -14.98
C ARG A 366 1.05 -8.57 -14.66
N MET A 367 1.04 -9.86 -14.91
CA MET A 367 -0.07 -10.74 -14.54
C MET A 367 -0.39 -10.61 -13.05
N ILE A 368 -1.67 -10.61 -12.69
CA ILE A 368 -2.08 -10.68 -11.29
C ILE A 368 -1.69 -12.05 -10.74
N ILE A 369 -0.95 -12.08 -9.63
CA ILE A 369 -0.56 -13.32 -8.97
C ILE A 369 -0.87 -13.31 -7.47
N ARG A 370 -0.92 -14.49 -6.87
CA ARG A 370 -0.82 -14.64 -5.41
C ARG A 370 0.05 -15.83 -5.08
N PHE A 371 1.07 -15.59 -4.27
CA PHE A 371 2.06 -16.59 -3.88
C PHE A 371 1.60 -17.36 -2.63
N GLU A 372 1.48 -18.67 -2.75
CA GLU A 372 1.06 -19.53 -1.65
C GLU A 372 2.28 -20.21 -1.03
N ASN A 373 2.92 -19.57 -0.03
CA ASN A 373 4.20 -20.05 0.50
C ASN A 373 4.11 -21.46 1.12
N HIS A 374 2.95 -21.85 1.64
CA HIS A 374 2.70 -23.20 2.15
C HIS A 374 2.66 -24.26 1.04
N ILE A 375 2.26 -23.91 -0.18
CA ILE A 375 2.38 -24.77 -1.37
C ILE A 375 3.85 -24.86 -1.77
N PHE A 376 4.57 -23.74 -1.75
CA PHE A 376 6.02 -23.74 -1.99
C PHE A 376 6.78 -24.59 -0.98
N TYR A 377 6.35 -24.61 0.29
CA TYR A 377 6.85 -25.54 1.29
C TYR A 377 6.60 -27.00 0.89
N ASN A 378 5.39 -27.34 0.49
CA ASN A 378 5.05 -28.72 0.11
C ASN A 378 5.80 -29.22 -1.13
N LEU A 379 6.11 -28.32 -2.07
CA LEU A 379 6.81 -28.64 -3.30
C LEU A 379 8.34 -28.65 -3.14
N TRP A 380 8.90 -27.75 -2.31
CA TRP A 380 10.34 -27.57 -2.18
C TRP A 380 10.82 -27.39 -0.74
N GLY A 381 10.12 -26.57 0.06
CA GLY A 381 10.59 -26.17 1.39
C GLY A 381 10.67 -27.28 2.44
N LYS A 382 9.84 -28.33 2.33
CA LYS A 382 9.83 -29.49 3.23
C LYS A 382 11.15 -30.28 3.16
N ASP A 383 11.76 -30.30 1.98
CA ASP A 383 13.04 -30.99 1.71
C ASP A 383 14.23 -30.04 1.97
N HIS A 384 13.97 -28.74 2.13
CA HIS A 384 14.96 -27.69 2.37
C HIS A 384 14.62 -26.79 3.59
N PRO A 385 14.30 -27.36 4.77
CA PRO A 385 13.72 -26.59 5.88
C PRO A 385 14.66 -25.50 6.41
N SER A 386 15.98 -25.71 6.37
CA SER A 386 16.98 -24.73 6.81
C SER A 386 17.09 -23.51 5.88
N ARG A 387 16.76 -23.66 4.59
CA ARG A 387 16.69 -22.56 3.62
C ARG A 387 15.31 -21.91 3.65
N TYR A 388 14.25 -22.71 3.71
CA TYR A 388 12.87 -22.22 3.74
C TYR A 388 12.59 -21.37 4.99
N ASN A 389 12.88 -21.90 6.20
CA ASN A 389 12.55 -21.22 7.46
C ASN A 389 13.33 -19.93 7.71
N LYS A 390 14.39 -19.67 6.93
CA LYS A 390 15.07 -18.38 6.93
C LYS A 390 14.20 -17.28 6.35
N HIS A 391 13.39 -17.58 5.35
CA HIS A 391 12.68 -16.57 4.55
C HIS A 391 11.17 -16.67 4.63
N PHE A 392 10.63 -17.85 4.93
CA PHE A 392 9.19 -18.09 4.91
C PHE A 392 8.69 -18.75 6.20
N THR A 393 7.46 -18.43 6.58
CA THR A 393 6.71 -19.21 7.57
C THR A 393 5.21 -19.10 7.30
N PHE A 394 4.43 -20.04 7.81
CA PHE A 394 2.97 -20.06 7.72
C PHE A 394 2.38 -20.76 8.95
N ASN A 395 1.07 -20.66 9.12
CA ASN A 395 0.37 -21.35 10.21
C ASN A 395 0.24 -22.85 9.90
N ALA A 396 1.00 -23.70 10.59
CA ALA A 396 0.98 -25.15 10.36
C ALA A 396 -0.39 -25.81 10.60
N GLN A 397 -1.22 -25.28 11.51
CA GLN A 397 -2.57 -25.81 11.77
C GLN A 397 -3.59 -25.37 10.73
N LYS A 398 -3.37 -24.24 10.06
CA LYS A 398 -4.20 -23.70 8.98
C LYS A 398 -3.29 -23.19 7.86
N PRO A 399 -2.75 -24.09 7.01
CA PRO A 399 -1.66 -23.76 6.09
C PRO A 399 -1.91 -22.58 5.16
N TRP A 400 -3.16 -22.34 4.79
CA TRP A 400 -3.60 -21.19 3.98
C TRP A 400 -3.64 -19.85 4.74
N THR A 401 -3.12 -19.79 5.98
CA THR A 401 -3.13 -18.58 6.82
C THR A 401 -1.75 -18.30 7.41
N GLY A 402 -1.55 -17.04 7.82
CA GLY A 402 -0.34 -16.64 8.54
C GLY A 402 0.92 -16.69 7.68
N HIS A 403 0.78 -16.57 6.35
CA HIS A 403 1.90 -16.51 5.43
C HIS A 403 2.77 -15.30 5.73
N LYS A 404 4.06 -15.55 5.82
CA LYS A 404 5.08 -14.54 6.07
C LYS A 404 6.28 -14.72 5.16
N TRP A 405 6.92 -13.60 4.86
CA TRP A 405 8.14 -13.56 4.08
C TRP A 405 9.11 -12.50 4.60
N ARG A 406 10.41 -12.72 4.40
CA ARG A 406 11.45 -11.71 4.57
C ARG A 406 12.62 -11.96 3.61
N PRO A 407 13.19 -10.91 3.01
CA PRO A 407 14.29 -11.04 2.07
C PRO A 407 15.60 -11.45 2.76
N THR A 408 15.81 -11.07 4.02
CA THR A 408 17.01 -11.45 4.78
C THR A 408 16.65 -12.28 6.02
N PRO A 409 17.44 -13.31 6.39
CA PRO A 409 17.11 -14.20 7.50
C PRO A 409 17.08 -13.51 8.88
N ASP A 410 17.82 -12.42 9.03
CA ASP A 410 18.00 -11.70 10.29
C ASP A 410 17.00 -10.56 10.47
N GLU A 411 16.21 -10.24 9.43
CA GLU A 411 15.13 -9.27 9.54
C GLU A 411 13.98 -9.82 10.42
N PRO A 412 13.38 -8.97 11.27
CA PRO A 412 12.19 -9.37 11.99
C PRO A 412 11.06 -9.66 11.00
N TRP A 413 10.28 -10.70 11.28
CA TRP A 413 9.03 -10.94 10.56
C TRP A 413 8.14 -9.71 10.64
N ARG A 414 7.37 -9.43 9.57
CA ARG A 414 6.40 -8.34 9.61
C ARG A 414 5.43 -8.51 10.79
N PRO A 415 5.03 -7.41 11.44
CA PRO A 415 4.14 -7.48 12.58
C PRO A 415 2.77 -8.09 12.19
N PRO A 416 2.12 -8.86 13.07
CA PRO A 416 0.89 -9.61 12.73
C PRO A 416 -0.33 -8.75 12.35
N ASN A 417 -0.28 -7.45 12.60
CA ASN A 417 -1.34 -6.49 12.28
C ASN A 417 -1.26 -5.94 10.84
N LEU A 418 -0.25 -6.34 10.06
CA LEU A 418 -0.15 -6.03 8.63
C LEU A 418 -0.13 -7.35 7.82
N PRO A 419 -0.85 -7.43 6.69
CA PRO A 419 -0.62 -8.48 5.71
C PRO A 419 0.85 -8.44 5.27
N ASP A 420 1.52 -9.58 5.24
CA ASP A 420 2.96 -9.61 4.97
C ASP A 420 3.24 -9.16 3.53
N PHE A 421 2.80 -9.97 2.56
CA PHE A 421 2.85 -9.66 1.14
C PHE A 421 1.47 -9.74 0.45
N HIS A 422 0.49 -10.42 1.05
CA HIS A 422 -0.87 -10.50 0.50
C HIS A 422 -1.59 -9.16 0.45
N GLY A 423 -2.30 -8.92 -0.66
CA GLY A 423 -3.02 -7.68 -0.92
C GLY A 423 -2.19 -6.59 -1.60
N SER A 424 -0.94 -6.89 -2.00
CA SER A 424 -0.09 -5.98 -2.76
C SER A 424 0.60 -6.73 -3.88
N GLN A 425 0.17 -6.51 -5.14
CA GLN A 425 0.76 -7.19 -6.30
C GLN A 425 2.27 -6.99 -6.41
N SER A 426 2.78 -5.80 -6.13
CA SER A 426 4.23 -5.55 -6.11
C SER A 426 5.00 -6.48 -5.16
N ARG A 427 4.41 -6.80 -3.99
CA ARG A 427 5.01 -7.69 -3.00
C ARG A 427 4.81 -9.15 -3.34
N GLU A 428 3.63 -9.52 -3.86
CA GLU A 428 3.38 -10.86 -4.39
C GLU A 428 4.46 -11.23 -5.42
N TRP A 429 4.76 -10.32 -6.35
CA TRP A 429 5.85 -10.46 -7.32
C TRP A 429 7.25 -10.46 -6.68
N GLU A 430 7.51 -9.65 -5.66
CA GLU A 430 8.80 -9.64 -4.96
C GLU A 430 9.09 -11.00 -4.30
N VAL A 431 8.11 -11.55 -3.58
CA VAL A 431 8.22 -12.86 -2.92
C VAL A 431 8.34 -13.98 -3.95
N PHE A 432 7.56 -13.92 -5.03
CA PHE A 432 7.61 -14.89 -6.11
C PHE A 432 8.97 -14.90 -6.82
N GLU A 433 9.50 -13.73 -7.21
CA GLU A 433 10.81 -13.64 -7.86
C GLU A 433 11.93 -14.12 -6.92
N PHE A 434 11.84 -13.83 -5.63
CA PHE A 434 12.76 -14.40 -4.65
C PHE A 434 12.65 -15.94 -4.59
N ALA A 435 11.43 -16.49 -4.55
CA ALA A 435 11.21 -17.93 -4.55
C ALA A 435 11.76 -18.61 -5.81
N ARG A 436 11.68 -17.97 -6.98
CA ARG A 436 12.28 -18.48 -8.23
C ARG A 436 13.79 -18.64 -8.16
N THR A 437 14.48 -17.80 -7.38
CA THR A 437 15.92 -17.97 -7.13
C THR A 437 16.26 -19.20 -6.29
N LEU A 438 15.28 -19.74 -5.55
CA LEU A 438 15.44 -20.95 -4.74
C LEU A 438 15.08 -22.20 -5.53
N ASP A 439 13.94 -22.16 -6.23
CA ASP A 439 13.45 -23.19 -7.15
C ASP A 439 12.37 -22.60 -8.07
N GLU A 440 12.68 -22.46 -9.36
CA GLU A 440 11.81 -21.78 -10.31
C GLU A 440 10.51 -22.53 -10.56
N GLU A 441 10.58 -23.85 -10.81
CA GLU A 441 9.42 -24.66 -11.14
C GLU A 441 8.44 -24.75 -9.94
N ALA A 442 8.95 -24.99 -8.73
CA ALA A 442 8.15 -25.00 -7.52
C ALA A 442 7.54 -23.63 -7.23
N ALA A 443 8.27 -22.53 -7.46
CA ALA A 443 7.74 -21.18 -7.30
C ALA A 443 6.56 -20.91 -8.23
N MET A 444 6.69 -21.26 -9.52
CA MET A 444 5.60 -21.09 -10.50
C MET A 444 4.40 -21.97 -10.18
N LYS A 445 4.62 -23.21 -9.74
CA LYS A 445 3.53 -24.09 -9.27
C LYS A 445 2.81 -23.54 -8.04
N SER A 446 3.45 -22.67 -7.27
CA SER A 446 2.96 -22.15 -5.99
C SER A 446 2.24 -20.79 -6.10
N ILE A 447 2.08 -20.24 -7.30
CA ILE A 447 1.26 -19.04 -7.51
C ILE A 447 -0.10 -19.37 -8.13
N SER A 448 -1.15 -18.67 -7.73
CA SER A 448 -2.33 -18.50 -8.59
C SER A 448 -2.05 -17.44 -9.64
N MET A 449 -2.52 -17.66 -10.88
CA MET A 449 -2.17 -16.87 -12.04
C MET A 449 -3.39 -16.23 -12.71
N GLY A 450 -3.30 -14.91 -12.96
CA GLY A 450 -4.21 -14.14 -13.80
C GLY A 450 -5.60 -13.90 -13.23
N ALA A 451 -6.49 -13.42 -14.10
CA ALA A 451 -7.91 -13.24 -13.83
C ALA A 451 -8.66 -14.51 -13.39
N PRO A 452 -8.21 -15.73 -13.64
CA PRO A 452 -8.92 -16.88 -13.06
C PRO A 452 -8.28 -17.38 -11.77
N GLN A 453 -7.14 -16.83 -11.34
CA GLN A 453 -6.42 -17.31 -10.16
C GLN A 453 -6.15 -18.84 -10.18
N ILE A 454 -5.89 -19.41 -11.36
CA ILE A 454 -5.57 -20.84 -11.50
C ILE A 454 -4.19 -21.07 -10.90
N MET A 455 -4.10 -22.01 -9.95
CA MET A 455 -2.82 -22.41 -9.37
C MET A 455 -1.90 -23.03 -10.43
N GLY A 456 -0.62 -22.63 -10.46
CA GLY A 456 0.35 -23.09 -11.44
C GLY A 456 0.55 -24.60 -11.45
N PHE A 457 0.38 -25.31 -10.33
CA PHE A 457 0.42 -26.77 -10.30
C PHE A 457 -0.67 -27.44 -11.15
N ASN A 458 -1.69 -26.70 -11.60
CA ASN A 458 -2.74 -27.18 -12.50
C ASN A 458 -2.39 -27.06 -13.99
N PHE A 459 -1.16 -26.67 -14.36
CA PHE A 459 -0.76 -26.51 -15.77
C PHE A 459 -1.14 -27.71 -16.65
N GLY A 460 -0.94 -28.93 -16.16
CA GLY A 460 -1.32 -30.15 -16.89
C GLY A 460 -2.83 -30.42 -16.95
N VAL A 461 -3.60 -29.94 -15.97
CA VAL A 461 -5.07 -30.02 -15.96
C VAL A 461 -5.67 -29.18 -17.08
N ILE A 462 -5.02 -28.05 -17.39
CA ILE A 462 -5.42 -27.13 -18.47
C ILE A 462 -4.59 -27.34 -19.75
N GLY A 463 -3.92 -28.49 -19.86
CA GLY A 463 -3.32 -28.96 -21.11
C GLY A 463 -1.95 -28.39 -21.47
N TYR A 464 -1.31 -27.54 -20.64
CA TYR A 464 0.05 -27.08 -20.92
C TYR A 464 1.08 -28.18 -20.62
N ALA A 465 2.16 -28.22 -21.41
CA ALA A 465 3.23 -29.20 -21.25
C ALA A 465 4.05 -28.95 -19.97
N THR A 466 4.29 -27.68 -19.64
CA THR A 466 5.00 -27.26 -18.42
C THR A 466 4.31 -26.08 -17.73
N VAL A 467 4.62 -25.88 -16.45
CA VAL A 467 4.17 -24.68 -15.73
C VAL A 467 4.78 -23.40 -16.31
N GLN A 468 5.97 -23.49 -16.91
CA GLN A 468 6.62 -22.37 -17.58
C GLN A 468 5.81 -21.93 -18.80
N ASP A 469 5.30 -22.88 -19.59
CA ASP A 469 4.47 -22.60 -20.75
C ASP A 469 3.18 -21.89 -20.35
N MET A 470 2.51 -22.41 -19.31
CA MET A 470 1.32 -21.78 -18.73
C MET A 470 1.64 -20.36 -18.25
N PHE A 471 2.70 -20.17 -17.47
CA PHE A 471 3.11 -18.86 -16.95
C PHE A 471 3.42 -17.87 -18.07
N ASN A 472 4.15 -18.31 -19.11
CA ASN A 472 4.51 -17.50 -20.26
C ASN A 472 3.29 -17.12 -21.11
N ALA A 473 2.33 -18.03 -21.27
CA ALA A 473 1.10 -17.76 -22.00
C ALA A 473 0.22 -16.75 -21.24
N PHE A 474 -0.01 -17.01 -19.94
CA PHE A 474 -0.86 -16.14 -19.11
C PHE A 474 -0.24 -14.76 -18.90
N SER A 475 1.09 -14.66 -18.82
CA SER A 475 1.79 -13.37 -18.69
C SER A 475 1.69 -12.49 -19.93
N ARG A 476 1.25 -13.02 -21.08
CA ARG A 476 1.18 -12.29 -22.35
C ARG A 476 -0.22 -12.15 -22.92
N SER A 477 -1.21 -12.89 -22.41
CA SER A 477 -2.52 -12.98 -23.06
C SER A 477 -3.68 -13.15 -22.08
N GLU A 478 -4.59 -12.17 -22.08
CA GLU A 478 -5.92 -12.26 -21.46
C GLU A 478 -6.72 -13.45 -22.03
N ARG A 479 -6.63 -13.69 -23.34
CA ARG A 479 -7.27 -14.84 -23.98
C ARG A 479 -6.78 -16.15 -23.38
N ALA A 480 -5.46 -16.32 -23.23
CA ALA A 480 -4.88 -17.54 -22.67
C ALA A 480 -5.37 -17.78 -21.23
N GLN A 481 -5.50 -16.71 -20.43
CA GLN A 481 -6.06 -16.80 -19.08
C GLN A 481 -7.53 -17.24 -19.09
N ILE A 482 -8.37 -16.63 -19.94
CA ILE A 482 -9.81 -16.94 -20.03
C ILE A 482 -10.02 -18.36 -20.57
N VAL A 483 -9.33 -18.74 -21.65
CA VAL A 483 -9.41 -20.10 -22.21
C VAL A 483 -8.93 -21.12 -21.17
N GLY A 484 -7.79 -20.87 -20.51
CA GLY A 484 -7.26 -21.75 -19.48
C GLY A 484 -8.22 -21.94 -18.29
N PHE A 485 -9.02 -20.92 -17.95
CA PHE A 485 -10.08 -21.05 -16.95
C PHE A 485 -11.17 -22.04 -17.38
N PHE A 486 -11.63 -21.96 -18.62
CA PHE A 486 -12.66 -22.87 -19.11
C PHE A 486 -12.12 -24.27 -19.40
N ASP A 487 -10.84 -24.41 -19.77
CA ASP A 487 -10.14 -25.70 -19.76
C ASP A 487 -10.12 -26.30 -18.35
N PHE A 488 -9.85 -25.49 -17.33
CA PHE A 488 -9.89 -25.96 -15.95
C PHE A 488 -11.29 -26.39 -15.56
N VAL A 489 -12.32 -25.58 -15.84
CA VAL A 489 -13.72 -25.91 -15.58
C VAL A 489 -14.13 -27.21 -16.28
N LYS A 490 -13.66 -27.44 -17.50
CA LYS A 490 -13.90 -28.67 -18.25
C LYS A 490 -13.24 -29.88 -17.57
N ASN A 491 -12.01 -29.73 -17.09
CA ASN A 491 -11.16 -30.86 -16.68
C ASN A 491 -11.07 -31.10 -15.16
N VAL A 492 -11.51 -30.16 -14.31
CA VAL A 492 -11.38 -30.24 -12.84
C VAL A 492 -12.20 -31.38 -12.24
N ALA A 493 -13.27 -31.80 -12.90
CA ALA A 493 -14.17 -32.85 -12.42
C ALA A 493 -14.46 -33.89 -13.49
N ALA A 494 -14.43 -35.17 -13.11
CA ALA A 494 -14.69 -36.28 -14.01
C ALA A 494 -16.05 -36.16 -14.73
N ASN A 495 -16.10 -36.64 -15.98
CA ASN A 495 -17.31 -36.64 -16.81
C ASN A 495 -17.93 -35.25 -16.98
N ASP A 496 -17.11 -34.20 -17.04
CA ASP A 496 -17.52 -32.80 -17.19
C ASP A 496 -18.49 -32.34 -16.09
N ALA A 497 -18.38 -32.89 -14.87
CA ALA A 497 -19.39 -32.64 -13.84
C ALA A 497 -19.52 -31.16 -13.44
N ALA A 498 -18.42 -30.38 -13.53
CA ALA A 498 -18.45 -28.94 -13.30
C ALA A 498 -19.18 -28.19 -14.42
N VAL A 499 -18.92 -28.51 -15.69
CA VAL A 499 -19.68 -27.96 -16.83
C VAL A 499 -21.15 -28.32 -16.71
N LYS A 500 -21.49 -29.58 -16.41
CA LYS A 500 -22.88 -30.02 -16.20
C LYS A 500 -23.58 -29.29 -15.07
N ALA A 501 -22.85 -28.93 -14.00
CA ALA A 501 -23.40 -28.09 -12.94
C ALA A 501 -23.73 -26.68 -13.45
N LEU A 502 -22.88 -26.08 -14.30
CA LEU A 502 -23.18 -24.80 -14.94
C LEU A 502 -24.39 -24.88 -15.89
N ARG A 503 -24.50 -25.96 -16.70
CA ARG A 503 -25.67 -26.19 -17.55
C ARG A 503 -26.97 -26.29 -16.77
N ALA A 504 -26.90 -26.89 -15.57
CA ALA A 504 -28.03 -27.01 -14.66
C ALA A 504 -28.24 -25.77 -13.77
N ARG A 505 -27.41 -24.72 -13.91
CA ARG A 505 -27.34 -23.55 -13.01
C ARG A 505 -27.17 -23.92 -11.52
N ASP A 506 -26.55 -25.07 -11.25
CA ASP A 506 -26.24 -25.54 -9.91
C ASP A 506 -24.89 -24.94 -9.46
N PHE A 507 -24.89 -23.64 -9.20
CA PHE A 507 -23.67 -22.89 -8.87
C PHE A 507 -23.04 -23.32 -7.55
N LYS A 508 -23.84 -23.85 -6.62
CA LYS A 508 -23.32 -24.44 -5.39
C LYS A 508 -22.50 -25.69 -5.69
N LYS A 509 -23.01 -26.59 -6.52
CA LYS A 509 -22.27 -27.79 -6.93
C LYS A 509 -21.05 -27.46 -7.77
N PHE A 510 -21.14 -26.46 -8.65
CA PHE A 510 -19.97 -25.93 -9.36
C PHE A 510 -18.91 -25.43 -8.38
N ALA A 511 -19.31 -24.60 -7.40
CA ALA A 511 -18.40 -24.07 -6.39
C ALA A 511 -17.74 -25.18 -5.55
N THR A 512 -18.40 -26.33 -5.33
CA THR A 512 -17.75 -27.48 -4.68
C THR A 512 -16.56 -28.02 -5.49
N PHE A 513 -16.64 -28.04 -6.82
CA PHE A 513 -15.54 -28.51 -7.67
C PHE A 513 -14.39 -27.50 -7.75
N TYR A 514 -14.72 -26.21 -7.85
CA TYR A 514 -13.73 -25.16 -8.06
C TYR A 514 -13.10 -24.67 -6.75
N ASN A 515 -13.94 -24.35 -5.75
CA ASN A 515 -13.54 -23.73 -4.47
C ASN A 515 -13.43 -24.73 -3.31
N GLY A 516 -13.91 -25.97 -3.50
CA GLY A 516 -13.91 -27.03 -2.49
C GLY A 516 -15.11 -27.01 -1.54
N THR A 517 -15.20 -28.05 -0.70
CA THR A 517 -16.42 -28.35 0.10
C THR A 517 -16.67 -27.39 1.27
N GLY A 518 -15.71 -26.53 1.62
CA GLY A 518 -15.80 -25.65 2.79
C GLY A 518 -16.45 -24.28 2.52
N GLN A 519 -16.57 -23.86 1.25
CA GLN A 519 -17.04 -22.51 0.88
C GLN A 519 -18.10 -22.51 -0.23
N GLN A 520 -18.56 -23.69 -0.66
CA GLN A 520 -19.52 -23.85 -1.76
C GLN A 520 -20.82 -23.04 -1.63
N ASP A 521 -21.34 -22.85 -0.40
CA ASP A 521 -22.54 -22.04 -0.17
C ASP A 521 -22.28 -20.55 -0.38
N LEU A 522 -21.11 -20.08 0.07
CA LEU A 522 -20.70 -18.69 -0.09
C LEU A 522 -20.47 -18.39 -1.58
N TYR A 523 -19.60 -19.16 -2.23
CA TYR A 523 -19.27 -18.94 -3.64
C TYR A 523 -20.44 -19.22 -4.57
N GLY A 524 -21.23 -20.27 -4.32
CA GLY A 524 -22.46 -20.53 -5.08
C GLY A 524 -23.44 -19.38 -5.01
N GLY A 525 -23.61 -18.76 -3.83
CA GLY A 525 -24.44 -17.57 -3.66
C GLY A 525 -23.87 -16.33 -4.37
N LEU A 526 -22.55 -16.13 -4.35
CA LEU A 526 -21.90 -15.05 -5.10
C LEU A 526 -22.08 -15.21 -6.61
N ILE A 527 -21.93 -16.43 -7.13
CA ILE A 527 -22.12 -16.74 -8.55
C ILE A 527 -23.57 -16.53 -8.94
N GLN A 528 -24.53 -16.99 -8.12
CA GLN A 528 -25.96 -16.75 -8.35
C GLN A 528 -26.30 -15.26 -8.42
N ASN A 529 -25.68 -14.43 -7.57
CA ASN A 529 -25.90 -12.98 -7.60
C ASN A 529 -25.31 -12.33 -8.86
N ALA A 530 -24.13 -12.78 -9.31
CA ALA A 530 -23.51 -12.31 -10.54
C ALA A 530 -24.32 -12.72 -11.78
N TYR A 531 -24.84 -13.96 -11.78
CA TYR A 531 -25.76 -14.46 -12.80
C TYR A 531 -27.02 -13.57 -12.87
N GLN A 532 -27.68 -13.31 -11.74
CA GLN A 532 -28.88 -12.48 -11.73
C GLN A 532 -28.60 -11.06 -12.22
N ALA A 533 -27.49 -10.46 -11.81
CA ALA A 533 -27.10 -9.13 -12.28
C ALA A 533 -26.86 -9.08 -13.80
N PHE A 534 -26.39 -10.17 -14.41
CA PHE A 534 -26.27 -10.28 -15.87
C PHE A 534 -27.66 -10.29 -16.52
N GLU A 535 -28.55 -11.16 -16.03
CA GLU A 535 -29.93 -11.30 -16.56
C GLU A 535 -30.73 -10.00 -16.46
N ASP A 536 -30.57 -9.25 -15.36
CA ASP A 536 -31.20 -7.96 -15.13
C ASP A 536 -30.80 -6.91 -16.19
N MET A 537 -29.64 -7.08 -16.84
CA MET A 537 -29.12 -6.17 -17.87
C MET A 537 -29.28 -6.70 -19.30
N SER A 538 -29.35 -8.02 -19.48
CA SER A 538 -29.41 -8.67 -20.80
C SER A 538 -30.83 -8.86 -21.33
N THR A 539 -31.85 -8.79 -20.46
CA THR A 539 -33.25 -8.93 -20.87
C THR A 539 -33.94 -7.57 -21.08
N PRO A 540 -34.71 -7.37 -22.17
CA PRO A 540 -35.51 -6.16 -22.35
C PRO A 540 -36.56 -6.04 -21.24
N ALA A 541 -36.64 -4.89 -20.57
CA ALA A 541 -37.62 -4.67 -19.52
C ALA A 541 -39.07 -4.88 -20.05
N PRO A 542 -39.95 -5.59 -19.31
CA PRO A 542 -41.36 -5.66 -19.66
C PRO A 542 -41.97 -4.25 -19.64
N GLN A 543 -42.74 -3.90 -20.67
CA GLN A 543 -43.46 -2.62 -20.71
C GLN A 543 -44.40 -2.51 -19.50
N PRO A 544 -44.52 -1.32 -18.87
CA PRO A 544 -45.42 -1.13 -17.74
C PRO A 544 -46.87 -1.40 -18.17
N GLU A 545 -47.56 -2.28 -17.44
CA GLU A 545 -49.02 -2.43 -17.55
C GLU A 545 -49.71 -1.11 -17.15
N PRO A 546 -50.84 -0.76 -17.78
CA PRO A 546 -51.57 0.47 -17.47
C PRO A 546 -52.04 0.47 -16.00
N GLU A 547 -51.81 1.61 -15.31
CA GLU A 547 -52.21 1.79 -13.90
C GLU A 547 -53.72 1.56 -13.70
N PRO A 548 -54.14 0.81 -12.67
CA PRO A 548 -55.56 0.67 -12.31
C PRO A 548 -56.10 1.98 -11.73
N GLU A 549 -57.32 2.36 -12.15
CA GLU A 549 -58.01 3.58 -11.70
C GLU A 549 -58.19 3.64 -10.17
N PRO A 550 -58.08 4.83 -9.55
CA PRO A 550 -58.17 5.00 -8.11
C PRO A 550 -59.59 4.68 -7.58
N GLN A 551 -59.66 3.80 -6.58
CA GLN A 551 -60.88 3.53 -5.82
C GLN A 551 -61.17 4.66 -4.81
N PRO A 552 -62.46 4.97 -4.52
CA PRO A 552 -62.86 6.07 -3.66
C PRO A 552 -62.52 5.85 -2.18
N GLU A 553 -62.16 6.95 -1.50
CA GLU A 553 -61.82 7.00 -0.07
C GLU A 553 -63.02 6.63 0.84
N PRO A 554 -62.80 5.89 1.95
CA PRO A 554 -63.83 5.63 2.96
C PRO A 554 -64.09 6.84 3.88
N GLU A 555 -65.38 7.02 4.23
CA GLU A 555 -65.91 8.10 5.09
C GLU A 555 -65.39 8.08 6.55
N PRO A 556 -65.34 9.23 7.24
CA PRO A 556 -64.85 9.34 8.61
C PRO A 556 -65.84 8.82 9.68
N GLU A 557 -65.34 8.04 10.63
CA GLU A 557 -66.08 7.59 11.82
C GLU A 557 -66.27 8.70 12.88
N PRO A 558 -67.35 8.64 13.70
CA PRO A 558 -67.80 9.73 14.57
C PRO A 558 -67.00 9.92 15.87
N GLN A 559 -66.99 11.16 16.36
CA GLN A 559 -66.31 11.62 17.59
C GLN A 559 -66.99 11.08 18.88
N PRO A 560 -66.22 10.65 19.90
CA PRO A 560 -66.74 10.40 21.24
C PRO A 560 -66.98 11.69 22.05
N GLN A 561 -68.05 11.67 22.87
CA GLN A 561 -68.60 12.73 23.72
C GLN A 561 -67.75 13.07 24.97
N PRO A 562 -67.96 14.24 25.61
CA PRO A 562 -67.21 14.68 26.79
C PRO A 562 -67.82 14.18 28.12
N GLU A 563 -66.96 13.86 29.09
CA GLU A 563 -67.31 13.51 30.48
C GLU A 563 -66.24 14.07 31.47
N PRO A 564 -66.54 14.26 32.76
CA PRO A 564 -66.67 15.57 33.42
C PRO A 564 -65.45 16.06 34.23
N GLU A 565 -65.45 17.35 34.58
CA GLU A 565 -64.45 18.03 35.41
C GLU A 565 -64.33 17.44 36.83
N PRO A 566 -63.11 17.19 37.34
CA PRO A 566 -62.90 16.84 38.74
C PRO A 566 -62.84 18.05 39.68
N GLU A 567 -63.56 17.93 40.80
CA GLU A 567 -63.61 18.81 41.97
C GLU A 567 -62.25 18.99 42.69
N PRO A 568 -62.08 20.09 43.48
CA PRO A 568 -60.81 20.45 44.08
C PRO A 568 -60.40 19.49 45.21
N GLN A 569 -59.18 18.95 45.11
CA GLN A 569 -58.57 18.13 46.15
C GLN A 569 -57.68 18.93 47.13
N PRO A 570 -57.57 18.47 48.39
CA PRO A 570 -57.18 19.24 49.57
C PRO A 570 -55.68 19.52 49.71
N GLN A 571 -55.37 20.47 50.62
CA GLN A 571 -54.02 20.90 51.00
C GLN A 571 -53.11 19.72 51.42
N PRO A 572 -51.79 19.81 51.15
CA PRO A 572 -50.84 18.75 51.46
C PRO A 572 -50.65 18.56 52.96
N GLU A 573 -50.85 17.31 53.39
CA GLU A 573 -50.44 16.75 54.68
C GLU A 573 -48.89 16.57 54.74
N PRO A 574 -48.31 16.49 55.96
CA PRO A 574 -46.87 16.63 56.19
C PRO A 574 -46.01 15.52 55.56
N GLU A 575 -44.79 15.92 55.20
CA GLU A 575 -43.76 15.11 54.57
C GLU A 575 -43.58 13.73 55.23
N PRO A 576 -43.63 12.64 54.45
CA PRO A 576 -43.15 11.35 54.93
C PRO A 576 -41.63 11.42 55.14
N GLU A 577 -41.18 10.89 56.28
CA GLU A 577 -39.78 10.76 56.66
C GLU A 577 -38.92 10.19 55.52
N PRO A 578 -37.66 10.64 55.38
CA PRO A 578 -36.75 10.10 54.38
C PRO A 578 -36.62 8.58 54.57
N GLN A 579 -37.00 7.83 53.54
CA GLN A 579 -36.66 6.42 53.44
C GLN A 579 -35.14 6.28 53.55
N PRO A 580 -34.64 5.26 54.27
CA PRO A 580 -33.21 5.04 54.42
C PRO A 580 -32.56 4.97 53.04
N GLU A 581 -31.44 5.70 52.89
CA GLU A 581 -30.59 5.60 51.71
C GLU A 581 -30.36 4.12 51.37
N PRO A 582 -30.52 3.71 50.10
CA PRO A 582 -30.16 2.36 49.70
C PRO A 582 -28.71 2.10 50.11
N GLN A 583 -28.52 1.05 50.90
CA GLN A 583 -27.19 0.54 51.23
C GLN A 583 -26.35 0.47 49.94
N PRO A 584 -25.08 0.90 49.96
CA PRO A 584 -24.25 0.83 48.77
C PRO A 584 -24.23 -0.60 48.25
N GLU A 585 -24.84 -0.81 47.09
CA GLU A 585 -24.74 -2.08 46.35
C GLU A 585 -23.24 -2.39 46.17
N PRO A 586 -22.85 -3.68 46.23
CA PRO A 586 -21.48 -4.06 45.94
C PRO A 586 -21.07 -3.48 44.58
N ALA A 587 -20.03 -2.64 44.57
CA ALA A 587 -19.60 -1.85 43.42
C ALA A 587 -19.64 -2.70 42.13
N ALA A 588 -20.61 -2.41 41.27
CA ALA A 588 -20.76 -3.08 40.00
C ALA A 588 -19.47 -2.93 39.19
N LEU A 589 -19.01 -4.00 38.53
CA LEU A 589 -17.81 -3.94 37.72
C LEU A 589 -18.06 -2.99 36.54
N VAL A 590 -17.32 -1.89 36.48
CA VAL A 590 -17.30 -0.96 35.34
C VAL A 590 -16.14 -1.33 34.45
N VAL A 591 -16.39 -1.37 33.15
CA VAL A 591 -15.40 -1.62 32.10
C VAL A 591 -15.52 -0.52 31.06
N PHE A 592 -14.50 -0.33 30.23
CA PHE A 592 -14.45 0.76 29.26
C PHE A 592 -14.37 0.22 27.83
N VAL A 593 -15.04 0.90 26.90
CA VAL A 593 -14.87 0.61 25.48
C VAL A 593 -13.42 0.88 25.09
N SER A 594 -12.74 -0.12 24.51
CA SER A 594 -11.34 -0.01 24.11
C SER A 594 -11.11 1.22 23.22
N PRO A 595 -10.01 1.97 23.39
CA PRO A 595 -9.64 3.07 22.50
C PRO A 595 -9.52 2.65 21.02
N ASN A 596 -9.27 1.36 20.75
CA ASN A 596 -8.98 0.81 19.43
C ASN A 596 -10.23 0.48 18.58
N VAL A 597 -11.46 0.73 19.07
CA VAL A 597 -12.70 0.44 18.31
C VAL A 597 -12.95 1.39 17.12
N GLY A 598 -12.07 2.36 16.91
CA GLY A 598 -12.17 3.35 15.83
C GLY A 598 -13.36 4.30 15.96
N SER A 599 -13.51 5.23 15.01
CA SER A 599 -14.56 6.27 15.04
C SER A 599 -15.99 5.74 14.94
N ARG A 600 -16.15 4.51 14.43
CA ARG A 600 -17.45 3.81 14.27
C ARG A 600 -18.03 3.30 15.60
N GLY A 601 -17.25 3.19 16.67
CA GLY A 601 -17.71 2.79 18.01
C GLY A 601 -18.03 1.29 18.15
N LEU A 602 -18.21 0.85 19.39
CA LEU A 602 -18.53 -0.53 19.77
C LEU A 602 -20.03 -0.80 19.64
N ARG A 603 -20.39 -1.81 18.85
CA ARG A 603 -21.78 -2.22 18.65
C ARG A 603 -22.29 -3.08 19.82
N MET A 604 -23.29 -2.58 20.55
CA MET A 604 -24.07 -3.32 21.54
C MET A 604 -25.26 -3.99 20.87
N ARG A 605 -25.50 -5.27 21.17
CA ARG A 605 -26.51 -6.10 20.49
C ARG A 605 -27.46 -6.78 21.46
N ALA A 606 -28.65 -7.12 21.00
CA ALA A 606 -29.68 -7.73 21.83
C ALA A 606 -29.35 -9.19 22.24
N LYS A 607 -28.47 -9.86 21.50
CA LYS A 607 -27.98 -11.22 21.75
C LYS A 607 -26.45 -11.26 21.59
N PRO A 608 -25.74 -12.19 22.25
CA PRO A 608 -24.28 -12.35 22.13
C PRO A 608 -23.89 -12.98 20.78
N SER A 609 -24.18 -12.28 19.68
CA SER A 609 -23.92 -12.71 18.31
C SER A 609 -23.67 -11.51 17.41
N LEU A 610 -22.79 -11.66 16.41
CA LEU A 610 -22.52 -10.63 15.41
C LEU A 610 -23.73 -10.33 14.52
N THR A 611 -24.68 -11.26 14.43
CA THR A 611 -25.96 -11.11 13.68
C THR A 611 -27.11 -10.62 14.57
N GLY A 612 -26.90 -10.46 15.87
CA GLY A 612 -27.93 -9.96 16.78
C GLY A 612 -28.35 -8.53 16.44
N LYS A 613 -29.64 -8.22 16.59
CA LYS A 613 -30.19 -6.87 16.37
C LYS A 613 -29.36 -5.84 17.14
N LEU A 614 -28.96 -4.78 16.44
CA LEU A 614 -28.20 -3.67 17.03
C LEU A 614 -29.09 -2.93 18.04
N VAL A 615 -28.56 -2.73 19.25
CA VAL A 615 -29.22 -2.01 20.35
C VAL A 615 -28.67 -0.60 20.43
N ALA A 616 -27.35 -0.45 20.48
CA ALA A 616 -26.67 0.84 20.58
C ALA A 616 -25.26 0.78 19.98
N VAL A 617 -24.66 1.95 19.74
CA VAL A 617 -23.25 2.09 19.35
C VAL A 617 -22.55 2.97 20.36
N VAL A 618 -21.69 2.36 21.17
CA VAL A 618 -21.00 3.02 22.29
C VAL A 618 -19.63 3.50 21.84
N LYS A 619 -19.32 4.79 22.01
CA LYS A 619 -18.04 5.38 21.57
C LYS A 619 -16.86 4.87 22.40
N ALA A 620 -15.67 4.95 21.83
CA ALA A 620 -14.41 4.61 22.50
C ALA A 620 -14.28 5.35 23.85
N ARG A 621 -13.61 4.71 24.82
CA ARG A 621 -13.38 5.21 26.19
C ARG A 621 -14.63 5.42 27.04
N ARG A 622 -15.84 5.17 26.54
CA ARG A 622 -17.06 5.28 27.36
C ARG A 622 -17.16 4.13 28.35
N PRO A 623 -17.65 4.38 29.58
CA PRO A 623 -17.85 3.34 30.59
C PRO A 623 -19.09 2.50 30.27
N LEU A 624 -19.04 1.24 30.68
CA LEU A 624 -20.09 0.24 30.61
C LEU A 624 -20.19 -0.47 31.97
N THR A 625 -21.39 -0.56 32.52
CA THR A 625 -21.66 -1.33 33.73
C THR A 625 -21.89 -2.79 33.36
N VAL A 626 -21.12 -3.71 33.92
CA VAL A 626 -21.29 -5.15 33.69
C VAL A 626 -22.51 -5.67 34.46
N LEU A 627 -23.38 -6.40 33.78
CA LEU A 627 -24.63 -6.95 34.32
C LEU A 627 -24.55 -8.44 34.68
N GLU A 628 -23.38 -9.07 34.52
CA GLU A 628 -23.13 -10.46 34.92
C GLU A 628 -22.15 -10.56 36.09
N LYS A 629 -22.01 -11.77 36.69
CA LYS A 629 -21.12 -11.97 37.85
C LYS A 629 -19.69 -11.54 37.55
N LYS A 630 -19.12 -10.67 38.39
CA LYS A 630 -17.77 -10.08 38.24
C LYS A 630 -16.67 -11.08 37.85
N ALA A 631 -16.61 -12.23 38.53
CA ALA A 631 -15.63 -13.28 38.23
C ALA A 631 -15.78 -13.87 36.81
N LYS A 632 -17.02 -14.04 36.32
CA LYS A 632 -17.29 -14.52 34.96
C LYS A 632 -17.00 -13.47 33.90
N ALA A 633 -17.26 -12.20 34.21
CA ALA A 633 -16.96 -11.09 33.30
C ALA A 633 -15.46 -10.90 33.11
N ARG A 634 -14.67 -10.91 34.20
CA ARG A 634 -13.21 -10.76 34.14
C ARG A 634 -12.53 -11.81 33.25
N ALA A 635 -13.00 -13.05 33.29
CA ALA A 635 -12.48 -14.12 32.43
C ALA A 635 -12.76 -13.91 30.91
N LYS A 636 -13.64 -12.98 30.55
CA LYS A 636 -14.04 -12.71 29.16
C LYS A 636 -13.44 -11.43 28.58
N ILE A 637 -13.12 -10.44 29.42
CA ILE A 637 -12.56 -9.14 29.00
C ILE A 637 -11.28 -9.37 28.18
N GLY A 638 -11.16 -8.74 27.01
CA GLY A 638 -10.02 -8.91 26.10
C GLY A 638 -10.04 -10.20 25.25
N VAL A 639 -10.91 -11.17 25.56
CA VAL A 639 -10.89 -12.49 24.90
C VAL A 639 -11.75 -12.51 23.63
N ARG A 640 -11.15 -12.93 22.50
CA ARG A 640 -11.87 -13.05 21.21
C ARG A 640 -13.05 -14.03 21.31
N ASN A 641 -14.13 -13.73 20.59
CA ASN A 641 -15.37 -14.50 20.52
C ASN A 641 -16.17 -14.63 21.83
N GLN A 642 -15.77 -13.94 22.90
CA GLN A 642 -16.56 -13.83 24.12
C GLN A 642 -17.42 -12.56 24.11
N TRP A 643 -18.55 -12.62 24.83
CA TRP A 643 -19.52 -11.53 24.93
C TRP A 643 -19.77 -11.16 26.39
N LEU A 644 -19.80 -9.87 26.66
CA LEU A 644 -20.11 -9.29 27.96
C LEU A 644 -21.53 -8.73 27.94
N ASN A 645 -22.33 -9.08 28.95
CA ASN A 645 -23.64 -8.46 29.18
C ASN A 645 -23.45 -7.16 29.96
N VAL A 646 -23.85 -6.03 29.38
CA VAL A 646 -23.53 -4.69 29.87
C VAL A 646 -24.71 -3.72 29.76
N ARG A 647 -24.61 -2.62 30.50
CA ARG A 647 -25.45 -1.42 30.40
C ARG A 647 -24.58 -0.19 30.14
N ASP A 648 -24.96 0.66 29.20
CA ASP A 648 -24.27 1.94 28.99
C ASP A 648 -24.81 3.06 29.91
N GLY A 649 -24.17 4.23 29.86
CA GLY A 649 -24.58 5.40 30.64
C GLY A 649 -25.91 6.04 30.22
N GLU A 650 -26.47 5.64 29.08
CA GLU A 650 -27.78 6.06 28.57
C GLU A 650 -28.89 5.08 28.98
N GLY A 651 -28.53 3.96 29.62
CA GLY A 651 -29.47 2.95 30.13
C GLY A 651 -29.72 1.78 29.19
N HIS A 652 -29.14 1.75 27.98
CA HIS A 652 -29.28 0.64 27.05
C HIS A 652 -28.62 -0.62 27.59
N ARG A 653 -29.30 -1.76 27.49
CA ARG A 653 -28.82 -3.07 27.95
C ARG A 653 -28.61 -4.02 26.79
N GLY A 654 -27.47 -4.69 26.74
CA GLY A 654 -27.18 -5.64 25.69
C GLY A 654 -25.80 -6.28 25.81
N TYR A 655 -25.41 -6.99 24.77
CA TYR A 655 -24.16 -7.73 24.69
C TYR A 655 -23.16 -6.98 23.82
N VAL A 656 -21.94 -6.84 24.31
CA VAL A 656 -20.80 -6.29 23.57
C VAL A 656 -19.71 -7.34 23.40
N ALA A 657 -18.94 -7.20 22.33
CA ALA A 657 -17.75 -8.01 22.08
C ALA A 657 -16.71 -7.77 23.18
N ALA A 658 -16.40 -8.80 23.96
CA ALA A 658 -15.57 -8.68 25.16
C ALA A 658 -14.11 -8.31 24.86
N TRP A 659 -13.61 -8.64 23.65
CA TRP A 659 -12.27 -8.27 23.17
C TRP A 659 -12.11 -6.80 22.77
N LEU A 660 -13.21 -6.02 22.79
CA LEU A 660 -13.20 -4.59 22.49
C LEU A 660 -13.49 -3.75 23.74
N VAL A 661 -13.31 -4.35 24.92
CA VAL A 661 -13.56 -3.76 26.22
C VAL A 661 -12.34 -4.00 27.11
N VAL A 662 -12.00 -3.02 27.95
CA VAL A 662 -10.84 -3.04 28.88
C VAL A 662 -11.32 -2.74 30.31
N GLU A 663 -10.62 -3.24 31.32
CA GLU A 663 -11.02 -3.05 32.74
C GLU A 663 -10.64 -1.66 33.28
N SER A 664 -9.59 -1.04 32.75
CA SER A 664 -9.17 0.34 33.06
C SER A 664 -8.70 1.07 31.79
N LEU A 665 -8.70 2.41 31.82
CA LEU A 665 -8.19 3.28 30.75
C LEU A 665 -6.78 3.82 31.01
N GLU A 666 -6.20 3.46 32.14
CA GLU A 666 -4.81 3.79 32.47
C GLU A 666 -3.87 2.93 31.64
N GLU A 667 -2.88 3.55 31.00
CA GLU A 667 -1.74 2.81 30.44
C GLU A 667 -1.01 2.15 31.61
N GLU A 668 -0.84 0.82 31.57
CA GLU A 668 -0.08 0.13 32.61
C GLU A 668 1.35 0.69 32.67
N PRO A 669 1.83 1.15 33.83
CA PRO A 669 3.25 1.43 34.00
C PRO A 669 4.05 0.13 33.85
N GLU A 670 5.22 0.23 33.24
CA GLU A 670 6.16 -0.89 33.12
C GLU A 670 6.38 -1.59 34.49
N PRO A 671 6.51 -2.93 34.52
CA PRO A 671 6.61 -3.68 35.77
C PRO A 671 7.88 -3.28 36.53
N GLN A 672 7.71 -2.71 37.72
CA GLN A 672 8.80 -2.50 38.67
C GLN A 672 9.35 -3.85 39.15
N PRO A 673 10.67 -4.04 39.26
CA PRO A 673 11.26 -5.24 39.85
C PRO A 673 10.90 -5.34 41.35
N GLN A 674 10.44 -6.51 41.80
CA GLN A 674 10.23 -6.79 43.22
C GLN A 674 11.56 -6.87 44.00
N PRO A 675 11.60 -6.46 45.28
CA PRO A 675 12.81 -6.48 46.09
C PRO A 675 13.17 -7.92 46.51
N GLN A 676 14.40 -8.35 46.21
CA GLN A 676 14.99 -9.56 46.79
C GLN A 676 15.62 -9.26 48.17
N PRO A 677 15.67 -10.25 49.08
CA PRO A 677 16.25 -10.06 50.42
C PRO A 677 17.77 -9.85 50.35
N GLU A 678 18.24 -8.94 51.20
CA GLU A 678 19.62 -8.48 51.40
C GLU A 678 20.66 -9.63 51.51
N PRO A 679 21.78 -9.55 50.77
CA PRO A 679 23.06 -10.06 51.22
C PRO A 679 23.88 -8.96 51.89
N GLU A 680 24.54 -9.35 52.98
CA GLU A 680 25.40 -8.58 53.89
C GLU A 680 26.46 -7.66 53.22
N PRO A 681 26.90 -6.60 53.93
CA PRO A 681 27.65 -5.50 53.35
C PRO A 681 29.08 -5.91 52.99
N GLN A 682 29.45 -5.68 51.72
CA GLN A 682 30.84 -5.66 51.28
C GLN A 682 31.22 -4.25 50.80
N PRO A 683 32.49 -3.85 50.99
CA PRO A 683 32.88 -2.47 51.20
C PRO A 683 32.76 -1.65 49.91
N GLN A 684 32.28 -0.41 50.06
CA GLN A 684 32.28 0.58 48.99
C GLN A 684 33.70 0.78 48.45
N PRO A 685 33.91 0.73 47.13
CA PRO A 685 35.05 1.42 46.54
C PRO A 685 34.76 2.92 46.51
N GLU A 686 35.79 3.68 46.85
CA GLU A 686 35.88 5.14 46.87
C GLU A 686 35.31 5.83 45.60
N PRO A 687 34.88 7.11 45.70
CA PRO A 687 34.29 7.83 44.58
C PRO A 687 35.28 7.89 43.41
N GLN A 688 34.97 7.19 42.32
CA GLN A 688 35.77 7.24 41.11
C GLN A 688 35.64 8.63 40.47
N ALA A 689 36.81 9.17 40.09
CA ALA A 689 37.03 10.51 39.63
C ALA A 689 36.12 10.91 38.44
N THR A 690 35.71 12.18 38.45
CA THR A 690 34.97 12.91 37.40
C THR A 690 35.85 13.21 36.17
N GLY A 691 36.62 12.21 35.72
CA GLY A 691 37.42 12.28 34.51
C GLY A 691 36.60 12.02 33.24
N PRO A 692 37.11 12.42 32.06
CA PRO A 692 36.42 12.20 30.79
C PRO A 692 36.30 10.69 30.47
N LEU A 693 35.08 10.26 30.13
CA LEU A 693 34.78 8.85 29.83
C LEU A 693 35.41 8.42 28.50
N THR A 694 36.14 7.30 28.51
CA THR A 694 36.71 6.68 27.31
C THR A 694 36.09 5.31 27.09
N VAL A 695 35.73 5.01 25.84
CA VAL A 695 35.20 3.71 25.40
C VAL A 695 36.12 3.12 24.32
N ALA A 696 36.19 1.79 24.22
CA ALA A 696 36.90 1.10 23.16
C ALA A 696 35.91 0.42 22.21
N VAL A 697 36.27 0.33 20.92
CA VAL A 697 35.51 -0.49 19.96
C VAL A 697 35.55 -1.95 20.41
N SER A 698 34.39 -2.55 20.67
CA SER A 698 34.30 -3.91 21.19
C SER A 698 34.90 -4.92 20.21
N ARG A 699 35.58 -5.93 20.75
CA ARG A 699 36.18 -7.03 19.96
C ARG A 699 35.14 -7.82 19.13
N ARG A 700 33.85 -7.71 19.45
CA ARG A 700 32.73 -8.30 18.68
C ARG A 700 32.55 -7.65 17.30
N ALA A 701 33.00 -6.42 17.11
CA ALA A 701 33.00 -5.74 15.82
C ALA A 701 34.21 -6.17 14.97
N ALA A 702 34.37 -7.46 14.66
CA ALA A 702 35.59 -8.04 14.08
C ALA A 702 36.06 -7.41 12.75
N ARG A 703 35.18 -6.69 12.03
CA ARG A 703 35.49 -5.93 10.80
C ARG A 703 35.68 -4.43 11.02
N GLY A 704 35.79 -4.00 12.28
CA GLY A 704 35.81 -2.61 12.72
C GLY A 704 34.42 -1.97 12.84
N LEU A 705 34.33 -0.88 13.61
CA LEU A 705 33.12 -0.12 13.88
C LEU A 705 33.07 1.16 13.05
N ARG A 706 31.98 1.34 12.30
CA ARG A 706 31.76 2.55 11.49
C ARG A 706 31.45 3.74 12.39
N MET A 707 32.35 4.72 12.43
CA MET A 707 32.12 6.05 12.98
C MET A 707 31.51 6.93 11.90
N ARG A 708 30.39 7.60 12.21
CA ARG A 708 29.52 8.24 11.22
C ARG A 708 29.27 9.71 11.52
N SER A 709 28.79 10.45 10.52
CA SER A 709 28.51 11.89 10.66
C SER A 709 27.27 12.22 11.51
N GLN A 710 26.34 11.28 11.65
CA GLN A 710 25.13 11.40 12.47
C GLN A 710 24.81 10.07 13.19
N PRO A 711 24.06 10.07 14.30
CA PRO A 711 23.69 8.86 15.06
C PRO A 711 22.61 8.03 14.33
N SER A 712 22.92 7.54 13.13
CA SER A 712 22.04 6.76 12.27
C SER A 712 22.83 5.79 11.39
N LEU A 713 22.27 4.62 11.10
CA LEU A 713 22.91 3.62 10.23
C LEU A 713 22.97 4.06 8.76
N GLY A 714 22.16 5.04 8.37
CA GLY A 714 22.09 5.59 7.00
C GLY A 714 22.97 6.82 6.75
N SER A 715 23.62 7.37 7.78
CA SER A 715 24.50 8.53 7.63
C SER A 715 25.87 8.16 7.06
N SER A 716 26.56 9.11 6.45
CA SER A 716 27.88 8.88 5.85
C SER A 716 28.86 8.30 6.88
N VAL A 717 29.56 7.24 6.48
CA VAL A 717 30.66 6.68 7.29
C VAL A 717 31.85 7.60 7.15
N LEU A 718 32.30 8.19 8.25
CA LEU A 718 33.49 9.03 8.31
C LEU A 718 34.75 8.16 8.29
N ILE A 719 34.76 7.08 9.08
CA ILE A 719 35.83 6.08 9.12
C ILE A 719 35.33 4.77 9.76
N VAL A 720 36.04 3.67 9.51
CA VAL A 720 35.89 2.42 10.26
C VAL A 720 37.00 2.31 11.30
N GLN A 721 36.65 2.34 12.58
CA GLN A 721 37.58 2.20 13.71
C GLN A 721 37.85 0.72 14.00
N PRO A 722 39.12 0.26 14.05
CA PRO A 722 39.45 -1.13 14.36
C PRO A 722 38.98 -1.58 15.77
N PRO A 723 38.80 -2.89 16.01
CA PRO A 723 38.55 -3.41 17.36
C PRO A 723 39.64 -3.00 18.36
N GLY A 724 39.24 -2.63 19.57
CA GLY A 724 40.13 -2.16 20.63
C GLY A 724 40.53 -0.68 20.51
N THR A 725 40.08 0.03 19.48
CA THR A 725 40.42 1.47 19.31
C THR A 725 39.76 2.30 20.40
N PRO A 726 40.52 3.10 21.18
CA PRO A 726 39.99 3.98 22.21
C PRO A 726 39.36 5.24 21.59
N LEU A 727 38.22 5.65 22.15
CA LEU A 727 37.39 6.74 21.69
C LEU A 727 36.95 7.56 22.91
N LEU A 728 37.23 8.86 22.88
CA LEU A 728 36.81 9.78 23.92
C LEU A 728 35.32 10.09 23.76
N VAL A 729 34.52 9.89 24.81
CA VAL A 729 33.10 10.24 24.78
C VAL A 729 32.94 11.74 25.01
N LEU A 730 32.19 12.41 24.13
CA LEU A 730 31.96 13.86 24.17
C LEU A 730 30.64 14.26 24.84
N GLU A 731 29.90 13.27 25.33
CA GLU A 731 28.64 13.46 26.06
C GLU A 731 28.85 13.29 27.57
N ASP A 732 27.86 13.68 28.36
CA ASP A 732 27.84 13.46 29.81
C ASP A 732 28.11 11.97 30.15
N ALA A 733 29.02 11.72 31.10
CA ALA A 733 29.52 10.39 31.40
C ALA A 733 28.46 9.46 31.99
N GLU A 734 27.55 9.97 32.83
CA GLU A 734 26.46 9.19 33.43
C GLU A 734 25.44 8.80 32.36
N SER A 735 25.07 9.77 31.52
CA SER A 735 24.16 9.56 30.38
C SER A 735 24.75 8.64 29.32
N ALA A 736 26.06 8.69 29.10
CA ALA A 736 26.77 7.84 28.15
C ALA A 736 26.89 6.40 28.66
N ARG A 737 27.19 6.18 29.94
CA ARG A 737 27.24 4.84 30.57
C ARG A 737 25.92 4.09 30.41
N ALA A 738 24.79 4.78 30.50
CA ALA A 738 23.47 4.20 30.26
C ALA A 738 23.21 3.79 28.79
N LYS A 739 24.03 4.26 27.83
CA LYS A 739 23.92 3.92 26.40
C LYS A 739 24.85 2.79 25.97
N ILE A 740 26.00 2.61 26.64
CA ILE A 740 27.00 1.60 26.31
C ILE A 740 26.37 0.19 26.32
N GLY A 741 26.55 -0.58 25.26
CA GLY A 741 25.98 -1.92 25.12
C GLY A 741 24.51 -1.97 24.67
N VAL A 742 23.79 -0.84 24.61
CA VAL A 742 22.35 -0.79 24.32
C VAL A 742 22.06 -0.58 22.83
N ARG A 743 21.21 -1.45 22.24
CA ARG A 743 20.86 -1.41 20.81
C ARG A 743 20.11 -0.13 20.45
N ASP A 744 20.40 0.42 19.27
CA ASP A 744 19.85 1.68 18.72
C ASP A 744 20.19 2.96 19.51
N ARG A 745 21.14 2.87 20.46
CA ARG A 745 21.74 4.05 21.11
C ARG A 745 23.08 4.38 20.48
N TRP A 746 23.41 5.67 20.46
CA TRP A 746 24.61 6.20 19.84
C TRP A 746 25.39 7.03 20.84
N LEU A 747 26.71 7.03 20.68
CA LEU A 747 27.63 7.87 21.43
C LEU A 747 28.35 8.79 20.47
N GLN A 748 28.32 10.08 20.76
CA GLN A 748 29.21 11.05 20.16
C GLN A 748 30.61 10.88 20.75
N VAL A 749 31.57 10.65 19.88
CA VAL A 749 32.93 10.31 20.26
C VAL A 749 33.94 11.07 19.42
N ARG A 750 35.16 11.19 19.95
CA ARG A 750 36.34 11.70 19.25
C ARG A 750 37.43 10.65 19.26
N ASP A 751 38.07 10.43 18.11
CA ASP A 751 39.22 9.53 18.01
C ASP A 751 40.55 10.23 18.33
N ALA A 752 41.64 9.46 18.36
CA ALA A 752 42.99 9.97 18.66
C ALA A 752 43.54 10.95 17.61
N GLN A 753 42.92 11.03 16.42
CA GLN A 753 43.26 11.99 15.37
C GLN A 753 42.38 13.26 15.44
N GLY A 754 41.53 13.38 16.46
CA GLY A 754 40.67 14.54 16.69
C GLY A 754 39.37 14.51 15.87
N ARG A 755 39.06 13.43 15.15
CA ARG A 755 37.83 13.36 14.34
C ARG A 755 36.63 13.08 15.24
N ILE A 756 35.61 13.91 15.11
CA ILE A 756 34.35 13.79 15.87
C ILE A 756 33.30 13.09 15.01
N GLY A 757 32.60 12.12 15.60
CA GLY A 757 31.51 11.41 14.94
C GLY A 757 30.68 10.60 15.92
N TYR A 758 29.74 9.82 15.40
CA TYR A 758 28.86 8.96 16.20
C TYR A 758 29.19 7.50 15.95
N VAL A 759 29.28 6.74 17.03
CA VAL A 759 29.43 5.28 17.00
C VAL A 759 28.22 4.61 17.64
N ALA A 760 27.88 3.42 17.15
CA ALA A 760 26.81 2.61 17.72
C ALA A 760 27.23 2.13 19.12
N ALA A 761 26.47 2.51 20.14
CA ALA A 761 26.84 2.32 21.54
C ALA A 761 26.88 0.82 21.94
N TRP A 762 26.16 -0.04 21.21
CA TRP A 762 26.17 -1.50 21.41
C TRP A 762 27.40 -2.22 20.83
N TYR A 763 28.31 -1.48 20.18
CA TYR A 763 29.59 -2.00 19.68
C TYR A 763 30.80 -1.36 20.36
N VAL A 764 30.62 -0.69 21.49
CA VAL A 764 31.71 -0.17 22.32
C VAL A 764 31.60 -0.69 23.74
N GLU A 765 32.73 -0.74 24.44
CA GLU A 765 32.87 -1.17 25.83
C GLU A 765 33.68 -0.13 26.60
N GLU A 766 33.40 0.05 27.89
CA GLU A 766 34.12 1.04 28.71
C GLU A 766 35.57 0.61 28.98
N VAL A 767 36.49 1.58 28.96
CA VAL A 767 37.90 1.36 29.29
C VAL A 767 38.17 1.87 30.72
N PRO A 768 38.80 1.06 31.61
CA PRO A 768 39.18 1.51 32.95
C PRO A 768 40.07 2.76 32.90
N ALA A 769 39.86 3.70 33.83
CA ALA A 769 40.54 5.01 33.82
C ALA A 769 42.09 4.91 33.81
N GLU A 770 42.65 3.85 34.41
CA GLU A 770 44.11 3.59 34.48
C GLU A 770 44.74 3.22 33.12
N GLU A 771 43.93 2.88 32.11
CA GLU A 771 44.37 2.48 30.76
C GLU A 771 44.07 3.55 29.68
N THR A 772 43.69 4.78 30.08
CA THR A 772 43.20 5.80 29.14
C THR A 772 44.32 6.64 28.49
N PRO A 773 44.44 6.68 27.15
CA PRO A 773 45.43 7.51 26.47
C PRO A 773 45.04 9.01 26.41
N PHE A 774 43.88 9.40 26.95
CA PHE A 774 43.31 10.75 26.90
C PHE A 774 43.32 11.48 28.25
N ALA A 775 44.12 11.03 29.23
CA ALA A 775 44.10 11.46 30.63
C ALA A 775 44.46 12.95 30.91
N GLY A 776 44.48 13.83 29.89
CA GLY A 776 44.85 15.25 30.03
C GLY A 776 43.95 16.27 29.33
N GLU A 777 42.86 15.90 28.62
CA GLU A 777 42.03 16.85 27.87
C GLU A 777 40.57 16.91 28.36
N GLN A 778 40.08 18.11 28.69
CA GLN A 778 38.66 18.35 29.06
C GLN A 778 37.76 18.56 27.84
N ALA A 779 36.51 18.09 27.92
CA ALA A 779 35.48 18.29 26.89
C ALA A 779 34.96 19.74 26.87
N GLY A 780 35.27 20.51 25.81
CA GLY A 780 34.87 21.92 25.66
C GLY A 780 33.44 22.10 25.09
N GLY A 781 32.68 23.03 25.67
CA GLY A 781 31.34 23.45 25.22
C GLY A 781 31.31 24.44 24.05
N PRO A 782 30.12 24.82 23.52
CA PRO A 782 29.98 25.52 22.24
C PRO A 782 30.30 27.02 22.36
N GLY A 783 31.26 27.49 21.57
CA GLY A 783 31.70 28.89 21.52
C GLY A 783 30.81 29.82 20.68
N GLU A 784 30.65 31.04 21.18
CA GLU A 784 29.90 32.17 20.62
C GLU A 784 30.44 32.71 19.28
N ALA A 785 29.56 33.45 18.61
CA ALA A 785 29.75 34.13 17.33
C ALA A 785 30.96 35.09 17.30
N GLY A 786 31.77 34.98 16.24
CA GLY A 786 32.82 35.95 15.93
C GLY A 786 32.36 36.93 14.84
N GLU A 787 32.35 38.22 15.17
CA GLU A 787 32.38 39.34 14.23
C GLU A 787 33.84 39.84 14.00
N PRO A 788 34.11 40.67 12.98
CA PRO A 788 35.26 40.51 12.08
C PRO A 788 36.53 41.24 12.55
N GLY A 789 37.68 40.61 12.30
CA GLY A 789 39.01 41.15 12.58
C GLY A 789 39.58 41.97 11.42
N GLU A 790 39.97 43.19 11.76
CA GLU A 790 40.70 44.18 10.98
C GLU A 790 42.08 43.72 10.48
N VAL A 791 42.52 44.43 9.45
CA VAL A 791 43.81 44.41 8.74
C VAL A 791 44.99 44.78 9.66
N THR A 792 46.12 44.06 9.59
CA THR A 792 47.48 44.66 9.49
C THR A 792 48.59 43.63 9.20
N THR A 793 49.17 43.76 8.01
CA THR A 793 50.59 43.73 7.61
C THR A 793 51.70 42.98 8.39
N LEU A 794 52.45 42.21 7.58
CA LEU A 794 53.94 42.11 7.46
C LEU A 794 54.78 41.30 8.46
N GLY A 795 55.51 40.33 7.89
CA GLY A 795 56.97 40.24 8.04
C GLY A 795 57.52 38.97 8.68
N GLY A 796 58.32 38.21 7.93
CA GLY A 796 59.22 37.16 8.44
C GLY A 796 59.36 35.98 7.50
#